data_AF-A0A0L0FYU3-F1
#
_entry.id   AF-A0A0L0FYU3-F1
#
_cell.length_a   1.000
_cell.length_b   1.000
_cell.length_c   1.000
_cell.angle_alpha   90.00
_cell.angle_beta   90.00
_cell.angle_gamma   90.00
#
_symmetry.space_group_name_H-M   'P 1'
#
loop_
_entity.id
_entity.type
_entity.pdbx_description
1 polymer ?
#
loop_
_entity_poly.entity_id
_entity_poly.type
_entity_poly.pdbx_seq_one_letter_code
_entity_poly.pdbx_strand_id
1 'polypeptide(L)'
;MSFLYRSKWVYLSISQFPLLLPRKYETPAQTPSPSDERQNVPPREANLPATTSGQLRAAHISKLPPISTPFMLFRAIGNDLPPRHKIGQSYDNVKFILDNEPDLQGCRKHWLLNRILNTTEETRIINMLHDYGQEYTQLVYDPEEYEKRETRFEEFPVPDVLRSRYYRHQEEKVQALINDEMHHKRILYMMNNNGARNSMIRLGRAAGAKWILPFDGNCYFTTSAWAKIVSTTATQGKHSKYFQVPMARLQNNDVLFDPDFNPDAKEEPQVMFHREASELFDETLRYGRRPKVEILYRLGIPGPWDRWPRDYSWERHKTRSSKLSDDVSGPNTVQKAGWVARLYSGQGALEKSGAIVARGVHRSEGIQLLLNRARQQNIKAKTGFTRDTFMAFNETVLQRERDAWKAGKGGHLDSVVAKLKECADYALTQGPWSVIRKTERPPSRDVHDYYTPKPYFWPNPNTRNGLPYIRLDGQRVPGTELYDKESDKFDRTRLAAMYGNTTCLGLAHYFTGEQKYAQVAARNIKVWFVNENTKMNPHSKYAQIHWGENHNLGESTGVIEFKDFYFFLDIVRMIKRSGELKKSDSSKLTSWFKAYIAYLRSSKQGIGEYQSPNNHGVYFDVQMSALLAFVGDIPRLINHVDVARGRLLSQFADDGSLPHEMIRETQLHYMMFTLSGWYTLARLALNVGIDMFQFKRSTDTTPPLYRGATFAIPYFNSTWKHDQEKITDMRRMIPLYYWASLQYPELGRVQGSERYPKPGFYETKPMFYEHDGIQQFWNLGLTDKYLL
;
A
#
# COMPACT_ATOMS: atom_id res chain seq x y z
N MET A 1 44.37 20.50 -43.80
CA MET A 1 44.93 21.02 -42.54
C MET A 1 44.13 20.44 -41.39
N SER A 2 44.65 19.37 -40.79
CA SER A 2 44.02 18.61 -39.70
C SER A 2 44.38 19.21 -38.35
N PHE A 3 43.39 19.50 -37.52
CA PHE A 3 43.58 19.69 -36.09
C PHE A 3 42.97 18.52 -35.33
N LEU A 4 43.84 17.77 -34.64
CA LEU A 4 43.55 16.67 -33.74
C LEU A 4 42.82 17.19 -32.49
N TYR A 5 41.64 16.67 -32.20
CA TYR A 5 41.11 16.60 -30.83
C TYR A 5 40.97 15.12 -30.45
N ARG A 6 41.94 14.64 -29.66
CA ARG A 6 41.86 13.33 -28.98
C ARG A 6 41.12 13.53 -27.66
N SER A 7 39.83 13.22 -27.63
CA SER A 7 39.07 13.03 -26.38
C SER A 7 39.31 11.59 -25.90
N LYS A 8 40.26 11.42 -24.97
CA LYS A 8 40.43 10.16 -24.23
C LYS A 8 39.27 10.02 -23.24
N TRP A 9 38.27 9.22 -23.61
CA TRP A 9 37.38 8.60 -22.63
C TRP A 9 38.16 7.48 -21.94
N VAL A 10 38.57 7.69 -20.70
CA VAL A 10 39.11 6.64 -19.83
C VAL A 10 38.08 6.40 -18.73
N TYR A 11 37.24 5.38 -18.92
CA TYR A 11 36.74 4.63 -17.78
C TYR A 11 37.93 3.88 -17.19
N LEU A 12 38.34 4.26 -15.97
CA LEU A 12 39.27 3.44 -15.18
C LEU A 12 38.54 2.16 -14.76
N SER A 13 38.62 1.15 -15.62
CA SER A 13 38.56 -0.26 -15.22
C SER A 13 39.73 -0.53 -14.28
N ILE A 14 39.51 -0.46 -12.97
CA ILE A 14 40.49 -0.89 -11.97
C ILE A 14 40.44 -2.41 -11.88
N SER A 15 41.23 -3.06 -12.72
CA SER A 15 41.60 -4.46 -12.60
C SER A 15 43.10 -4.56 -12.87
N GLN A 16 43.88 -4.65 -11.78
CA GLN A 16 45.21 -5.28 -11.65
C GLN A 16 45.94 -4.66 -10.44
N PHE A 17 46.23 -5.46 -9.41
CA PHE A 17 47.55 -5.64 -8.78
C PHE A 17 47.44 -6.78 -7.72
N PRO A 18 48.54 -7.52 -7.44
CA PRO A 18 48.53 -8.89 -6.94
C PRO A 18 48.57 -9.01 -5.41
N LEU A 19 48.14 -10.20 -4.96
CA LEU A 19 48.21 -10.74 -3.61
C LEU A 19 49.62 -10.70 -3.01
N LEU A 20 49.71 -10.27 -1.75
CA LEU A 20 50.81 -10.59 -0.84
C LEU A 20 50.24 -11.10 0.50
N LEU A 21 50.55 -12.36 0.82
CA LEU A 21 50.39 -12.99 2.14
C LEU A 21 51.35 -12.33 3.16
N PRO A 22 51.05 -12.37 4.47
CA PRO A 22 51.73 -13.40 5.28
C PRO A 22 50.97 -13.97 6.51
N ARG A 23 51.30 -15.24 6.77
CA ARG A 23 51.61 -15.95 8.04
C ARG A 23 50.65 -15.92 9.25
N LYS A 24 50.13 -17.14 9.51
CA LYS A 24 50.12 -17.92 10.77
C LYS A 24 50.41 -17.17 12.08
N TYR A 25 49.44 -17.21 13.00
CA TYR A 25 49.71 -17.33 14.44
C TYR A 25 48.76 -18.32 15.11
N GLU A 26 49.34 -19.06 16.04
CA GLU A 26 48.85 -20.21 16.78
C GLU A 26 47.87 -19.83 17.90
N THR A 27 46.93 -20.73 18.18
CA THR A 27 46.21 -20.82 19.47
C THR A 27 47.16 -21.30 20.57
N PRO A 28 46.93 -20.91 21.84
CA PRO A 28 46.28 -21.88 22.73
C PRO A 28 45.32 -21.29 23.80
N ALA A 29 44.26 -22.07 24.03
CA ALA A 29 43.78 -22.60 25.31
C ALA A 29 43.18 -21.71 26.43
N GLN A 30 42.04 -22.23 26.90
CA GLN A 30 41.55 -22.35 28.28
C GLN A 30 40.71 -21.23 28.93
N THR A 31 39.45 -21.61 29.13
CA THR A 31 38.47 -21.18 30.13
C THR A 31 39.03 -21.14 31.56
N PRO A 32 38.42 -20.33 32.45
CA PRO A 32 37.42 -20.90 33.37
C PRO A 32 36.20 -19.98 33.62
N SER A 33 35.05 -20.59 33.96
CA SER A 33 33.96 -19.92 34.69
C SER A 33 34.39 -19.65 36.14
N PRO A 34 33.76 -18.70 36.87
CA PRO A 34 32.64 -19.12 37.72
C PRO A 34 31.57 -18.03 38.06
N SER A 35 30.47 -18.55 38.62
CA SER A 35 29.66 -18.05 39.73
C SER A 35 28.81 -16.77 39.58
N ASP A 36 27.50 -17.03 39.61
CA ASP A 36 26.49 -16.44 40.49
C ASP A 36 26.93 -15.25 41.36
N GLU A 37 26.28 -14.11 41.16
CA GLU A 37 25.88 -13.24 42.28
C GLU A 37 24.58 -12.50 41.93
N ARG A 38 23.53 -12.85 42.69
CA ARG A 38 22.24 -12.15 42.73
C ARG A 38 22.40 -10.91 43.60
N GLN A 39 22.00 -9.75 43.10
CA GLN A 39 21.65 -8.62 43.96
C GLN A 39 20.27 -8.07 43.62
N ASN A 40 19.41 -8.12 44.64
CA ASN A 40 18.07 -7.56 44.72
C ASN A 40 18.10 -6.03 44.66
N VAL A 41 17.24 -5.45 43.83
CA VAL A 41 16.87 -4.02 43.87
C VAL A 41 15.33 -3.95 44.00
N PRO A 42 14.78 -3.11 44.92
CA PRO A 42 13.37 -3.16 45.34
C PRO A 42 12.38 -2.62 44.29
N PRO A 43 11.09 -3.03 44.37
CA PRO A 43 10.12 -2.81 43.31
C PRO A 43 9.70 -1.34 43.20
N ARG A 44 9.90 -0.77 42.00
CA ARG A 44 9.24 0.47 41.58
C ARG A 44 7.81 0.17 41.16
N GLU A 45 6.93 1.08 41.58
CA GLU A 45 5.49 1.10 41.42
C GLU A 45 4.99 0.60 40.07
N ALA A 46 4.02 -0.30 40.14
CA ALA A 46 3.37 -0.94 39.01
C ALA A 46 2.58 0.09 38.18
N ASN A 47 3.15 0.49 37.04
CA ASN A 47 2.36 1.03 35.95
C ASN A 47 1.65 -0.12 35.23
N LEU A 48 0.32 -0.03 35.29
CA LEU A 48 -0.72 -0.90 34.76
C LEU A 48 -0.34 -1.66 33.46
N PRO A 49 -0.59 -2.98 33.38
CA PRO A 49 -0.34 -3.74 32.17
C PRO A 49 -1.33 -3.37 31.06
N ALA A 50 -0.82 -3.32 29.83
CA ALA A 50 -1.59 -3.24 28.61
C ALA A 50 -2.70 -4.31 28.59
N THR A 51 -3.93 -3.88 28.81
CA THR A 51 -5.11 -4.75 28.79
C THR A 51 -5.36 -5.28 27.39
N THR A 52 -5.46 -6.59 27.27
CA THR A 52 -5.83 -7.29 26.04
C THR A 52 -7.24 -6.87 25.59
N SER A 53 -7.43 -6.73 24.27
CA SER A 53 -8.65 -6.22 23.61
C SER A 53 -9.96 -6.96 23.96
N GLY A 54 -9.88 -8.13 24.59
CA GLY A 54 -11.02 -8.84 25.18
C GLY A 54 -11.55 -8.22 26.48
N GLN A 55 -10.69 -7.63 27.32
CA GLN A 55 -11.07 -7.02 28.60
C GLN A 55 -11.72 -5.64 28.43
N LEU A 56 -11.30 -4.86 27.43
CA LEU A 56 -11.97 -3.61 27.03
C LEU A 56 -13.39 -3.85 26.48
N ARG A 57 -13.66 -5.00 25.85
CA ARG A 57 -15.01 -5.37 25.38
C ARG A 57 -15.97 -5.67 26.52
N ALA A 58 -15.51 -6.23 27.64
CA ALA A 58 -16.37 -6.55 28.78
C ALA A 58 -16.64 -5.35 29.69
N ALA A 59 -15.66 -4.44 29.87
CA ALA A 59 -15.74 -3.33 30.82
C ALA A 59 -16.68 -2.18 30.43
N HIS A 60 -17.22 -2.15 29.20
CA HIS A 60 -18.22 -1.15 28.76
C HIS A 60 -19.64 -1.69 28.63
N ILE A 61 -19.86 -3.01 28.74
CA ILE A 61 -21.19 -3.62 28.55
C ILE A 61 -22.04 -3.55 29.84
N SER A 62 -21.43 -3.31 31.00
CA SER A 62 -22.10 -3.34 32.33
C SER A 62 -22.60 -1.99 32.87
N LYS A 63 -22.75 -0.95 32.04
CA LYS A 63 -23.02 0.42 32.53
C LYS A 63 -24.40 1.01 32.27
N LEU A 64 -25.27 0.36 31.50
CA LEU A 64 -26.62 0.91 31.29
C LEU A 64 -27.48 0.64 32.53
N PRO A 65 -28.10 1.67 33.13
CA PRO A 65 -29.00 1.46 34.24
C PRO A 65 -30.17 0.57 33.80
N PRO A 66 -30.77 -0.21 34.72
CA PRO A 66 -31.94 -1.03 34.42
C PRO A 66 -33.06 -0.21 33.77
N ILE A 67 -33.71 -0.78 32.77
CA ILE A 67 -34.82 -0.14 32.06
C ILE A 67 -36.16 -0.47 32.74
N SER A 68 -37.04 0.53 32.85
CA SER A 68 -38.42 0.35 33.33
C SER A 68 -39.42 0.11 32.20
N THR A 69 -39.01 0.34 30.96
CA THR A 69 -39.84 0.24 29.76
C THR A 69 -39.60 -1.08 29.01
N PRO A 70 -40.63 -1.64 28.32
CA PRO A 70 -40.50 -2.93 27.64
C PRO A 70 -39.59 -2.89 26.41
N PHE A 71 -39.48 -1.75 25.71
CA PHE A 71 -38.68 -1.62 24.49
C PHE A 71 -37.41 -0.83 24.71
N MET A 72 -36.34 -1.25 24.04
CA MET A 72 -35.11 -0.48 23.90
C MET A 72 -34.71 -0.40 22.43
N LEU A 73 -34.81 0.81 21.87
CA LEU A 73 -34.43 1.11 20.50
C LEU A 73 -32.99 1.57 20.45
N PHE A 74 -32.15 0.80 19.77
CA PHE A 74 -30.78 1.20 19.49
C PHE A 74 -30.62 1.68 18.05
N ARG A 75 -29.74 2.66 17.87
CA ARG A 75 -29.41 3.24 16.56
C ARG A 75 -27.89 3.30 16.37
N ALA A 76 -27.36 2.50 15.45
CA ALA A 76 -25.94 2.50 15.15
C ALA A 76 -25.56 3.63 14.17
N ILE A 77 -24.67 4.52 14.59
CA ILE A 77 -24.08 5.60 13.79
C ILE A 77 -22.69 5.14 13.32
N GLY A 78 -22.45 5.16 12.01
CA GLY A 78 -21.17 4.76 11.42
C GLY A 78 -20.47 5.91 10.70
N ASN A 79 -19.38 5.58 10.03
CA ASN A 79 -18.68 6.51 9.14
C ASN A 79 -19.50 6.81 7.88
N ASP A 80 -19.45 8.07 7.41
CA ASP A 80 -19.89 8.41 6.07
C ASP A 80 -18.97 7.78 5.01
N LEU A 81 -19.57 7.36 3.89
CA LEU A 81 -18.87 6.68 2.79
C LEU A 81 -19.07 7.44 1.47
N PRO A 82 -18.49 8.64 1.28
CA PRO A 82 -18.51 9.30 -0.03
C PRO A 82 -17.76 8.46 -1.09
N PRO A 83 -18.20 8.43 -2.36
CA PRO A 83 -19.29 9.23 -2.95
C PRO A 83 -20.70 8.66 -2.71
N ARG A 84 -20.82 7.51 -2.04
CA ARG A 84 -22.13 6.89 -1.78
C ARG A 84 -23.01 7.69 -0.81
N HIS A 85 -22.42 8.33 0.19
CA HIS A 85 -23.11 9.27 1.09
C HIS A 85 -22.60 10.69 0.84
N LYS A 86 -23.46 11.69 1.10
CA LYS A 86 -23.00 13.07 1.30
C LYS A 86 -22.12 13.10 2.57
N ILE A 87 -21.06 13.92 2.57
CA ILE A 87 -20.29 14.18 3.78
C ILE A 87 -21.20 14.91 4.79
N GLY A 88 -21.25 14.43 6.03
CA GLY A 88 -22.14 14.93 7.08
C GLY A 88 -23.50 14.22 7.13
N GLN A 89 -23.76 13.26 6.24
CA GLN A 89 -25.08 12.58 6.18
C GLN A 89 -25.44 11.89 7.50
N SER A 90 -24.48 11.27 8.18
CA SER A 90 -24.72 10.63 9.48
C SER A 90 -25.18 11.64 10.53
N TYR A 91 -24.58 12.83 10.57
CA TYR A 91 -25.01 13.92 11.43
C TYR A 91 -26.41 14.43 11.05
N ASP A 92 -26.65 14.69 9.76
CA ASP A 92 -27.93 15.20 9.26
C ASP A 92 -29.09 14.24 9.60
N ASN A 93 -28.87 12.92 9.49
CA ASN A 93 -29.85 11.90 9.87
C ASN A 93 -30.16 11.92 11.37
N VAL A 94 -29.12 11.99 12.21
CA VAL A 94 -29.30 12.04 13.67
C VAL A 94 -30.07 13.30 14.04
N LYS A 95 -29.66 14.46 13.52
CA LYS A 95 -30.37 15.72 13.75
C LYS A 95 -31.84 15.63 13.35
N PHE A 96 -32.13 15.13 12.15
CA PHE A 96 -33.51 14.99 11.69
C PHE A 96 -34.35 14.11 12.63
N ILE A 97 -33.80 12.99 13.10
CA ILE A 97 -34.51 12.09 14.03
C ILE A 97 -34.76 12.81 15.36
N LEU A 98 -33.77 13.52 15.90
CA LEU A 98 -33.90 14.22 17.18
C LEU A 98 -34.91 15.38 17.11
N ASP A 99 -34.97 16.08 15.99
CA ASP A 99 -35.89 17.21 15.78
C ASP A 99 -37.34 16.77 15.59
N ASN A 100 -37.57 15.58 15.00
CA ASN A 100 -38.88 15.24 14.42
C ASN A 100 -39.49 13.93 14.90
N GLU A 101 -38.69 12.95 15.35
CA GLU A 101 -39.23 11.64 15.72
C GLU A 101 -40.05 11.77 17.02
N PRO A 102 -41.31 11.31 17.04
CA PRO A 102 -42.15 11.38 18.22
C PRO A 102 -41.52 10.64 19.40
N ASP A 103 -41.98 10.99 20.60
CA ASP A 103 -41.70 10.15 21.76
C ASP A 103 -42.37 8.79 21.57
N LEU A 104 -41.58 7.73 21.74
CA LEU A 104 -42.01 6.37 21.44
C LEU A 104 -42.46 5.73 22.74
N GLN A 105 -43.76 5.74 23.01
CA GLN A 105 -44.33 5.25 24.27
C GLN A 105 -43.77 3.87 24.65
N GLY A 106 -43.27 3.76 25.89
CA GLY A 106 -42.70 2.52 26.41
C GLY A 106 -41.35 2.13 25.80
N CYS A 107 -40.65 3.06 25.16
CA CYS A 107 -39.35 2.84 24.53
C CYS A 107 -38.27 3.74 25.10
N ARG A 108 -37.13 3.15 25.48
CA ARG A 108 -35.89 3.89 25.71
C ARG A 108 -35.08 3.93 24.43
N LYS A 109 -34.68 5.12 23.98
CA LYS A 109 -33.81 5.30 22.82
C LYS A 109 -32.34 5.34 23.27
N HIS A 110 -31.46 4.69 22.52
CA HIS A 110 -30.02 4.64 22.81
C HIS A 110 -29.19 4.67 21.52
N TRP A 111 -28.13 5.47 21.49
CA TRP A 111 -27.29 5.60 20.29
C TRP A 111 -25.99 4.81 20.44
N LEU A 112 -25.52 4.18 19.37
CA LEU A 112 -24.24 3.47 19.34
C LEU A 112 -23.34 4.09 18.27
N LEU A 113 -22.29 4.80 18.68
CA LEU A 113 -21.30 5.37 17.77
C LEU A 113 -20.26 4.30 17.47
N ASN A 114 -20.14 3.92 16.19
CA ASN A 114 -19.40 2.74 15.77
C ASN A 114 -18.14 3.11 14.98
N ARG A 115 -17.01 3.17 15.69
CA ARG A 115 -15.65 3.33 15.15
C ARG A 115 -15.54 4.50 14.18
N ILE A 116 -16.10 5.64 14.55
CA ILE A 116 -16.07 6.85 13.72
C ILE A 116 -14.62 7.35 13.65
N LEU A 117 -14.07 7.41 12.44
CA LEU A 117 -12.66 7.75 12.21
C LEU A 117 -12.41 9.26 12.35
N ASN A 118 -13.40 10.07 11.95
CA ASN A 118 -13.31 11.53 12.07
C ASN A 118 -13.74 11.96 13.47
N THR A 119 -12.76 12.18 14.35
CA THR A 119 -13.00 12.58 15.76
C THR A 119 -13.72 13.92 15.90
N THR A 120 -13.54 14.85 14.94
CA THR A 120 -14.28 16.12 14.92
C THR A 120 -15.77 15.89 14.67
N GLU A 121 -16.10 15.06 13.67
CA GLU A 121 -17.50 14.71 13.40
C GLU A 121 -18.10 13.86 14.52
N GLU A 122 -17.33 12.93 15.09
CA GLU A 122 -17.77 12.16 16.26
C GLU A 122 -18.13 13.08 17.43
N THR A 123 -17.27 14.04 17.77
CA THR A 123 -17.51 15.03 18.83
C THR A 123 -18.75 15.87 18.54
N ARG A 124 -18.93 16.29 17.28
CA ARG A 124 -20.10 17.07 16.86
C ARG A 124 -21.41 16.29 17.05
N ILE A 125 -21.41 14.99 16.78
CA ILE A 125 -22.56 14.10 17.02
C ILE A 125 -22.79 13.91 18.53
N ILE A 126 -21.73 13.68 19.32
CA ILE A 126 -21.83 13.51 20.77
C ILE A 126 -22.43 14.74 21.44
N ASN A 127 -21.96 15.93 21.10
CA ASN A 127 -22.49 17.17 21.67
C ASN A 127 -23.98 17.33 21.35
N MET A 128 -24.38 17.05 20.12
CA MET A 128 -25.80 17.08 19.74
C MET A 128 -26.64 16.05 20.52
N LEU A 129 -26.12 14.84 20.73
CA LEU A 129 -26.83 13.84 21.56
C LEU A 129 -26.98 14.33 23.00
N HIS A 130 -25.92 14.91 23.57
CA HIS A 130 -25.92 15.49 24.90
C HIS A 130 -26.95 16.63 25.04
N ASP A 131 -26.99 17.55 24.08
CA ASP A 131 -27.91 18.70 24.08
C ASP A 131 -29.39 18.28 24.04
N TYR A 132 -29.70 17.13 23.42
CA TYR A 132 -31.05 16.54 23.39
C TYR A 132 -31.28 15.51 24.51
N GLY A 133 -30.38 15.43 25.50
CA GLY A 133 -30.47 14.51 26.63
C GLY A 133 -30.49 13.03 26.23
N GLN A 134 -29.86 12.67 25.10
CA GLN A 134 -29.85 11.31 24.56
C GLN A 134 -28.68 10.49 25.10
N GLU A 135 -28.96 9.24 25.45
CA GLU A 135 -27.94 8.30 25.89
C GLU A 135 -27.20 7.67 24.71
N TYR A 136 -25.91 7.44 24.89
CA TYR A 136 -25.09 6.81 23.87
C TYR A 136 -23.98 5.90 24.42
N THR A 137 -23.43 5.08 23.55
CA THR A 137 -22.23 4.26 23.80
C THR A 137 -21.29 4.35 22.61
N GLN A 138 -19.99 4.41 22.86
CA GLN A 138 -18.97 4.48 21.82
C GLN A 138 -18.25 3.14 21.69
N LEU A 139 -18.14 2.65 20.45
CA LEU A 139 -17.15 1.65 20.06
C LEU A 139 -15.98 2.41 19.41
N VAL A 140 -14.99 2.75 20.21
CA VAL A 140 -13.88 3.63 19.79
C VAL A 140 -13.04 2.96 18.70
N TYR A 141 -12.61 3.76 17.71
CA TYR A 141 -11.62 3.33 16.72
C TYR A 141 -10.25 3.17 17.40
N ASP A 142 -9.66 1.99 17.25
CA ASP A 142 -8.35 1.64 17.78
C ASP A 142 -7.37 1.42 16.60
N PRO A 143 -6.37 2.32 16.43
CA PRO A 143 -5.42 2.24 15.33
C PRO A 143 -4.54 0.99 15.39
N GLU A 144 -4.17 0.51 16.59
CA GLU A 144 -3.32 -0.67 16.75
C GLU A 144 -4.07 -1.95 16.36
N GLU A 145 -5.33 -2.08 16.80
CA GLU A 145 -6.19 -3.20 16.41
C GLU A 145 -6.56 -3.19 14.94
N TYR A 146 -6.61 -2.02 14.30
CA TYR A 146 -6.83 -1.88 12.87
C TYR A 146 -5.61 -2.32 12.04
N GLU A 147 -4.39 -1.93 12.42
CA GLU A 147 -3.19 -2.29 11.66
C GLU A 147 -2.88 -3.80 11.71
N LYS A 148 -3.34 -4.52 12.75
CA LYS A 148 -3.28 -6.01 12.81
C LYS A 148 -4.11 -6.70 11.71
N ARG A 149 -5.00 -5.97 11.02
CA ARG A 149 -5.90 -6.55 10.01
C ARG A 149 -5.20 -6.61 8.65
N GLU A 150 -4.65 -7.76 8.34
CA GLU A 150 -3.90 -7.98 7.10
C GLU A 150 -4.76 -8.03 5.82
N THR A 151 -4.11 -7.75 4.69
CA THR A 151 -4.63 -7.98 3.34
C THR A 151 -4.56 -9.47 3.03
N ARG A 152 -5.62 -10.01 2.42
CA ARG A 152 -5.72 -11.43 2.04
C ARG A 152 -5.26 -11.62 0.61
N PHE A 153 -4.39 -12.61 0.39
CA PHE A 153 -3.91 -12.98 -0.95
C PHE A 153 -4.22 -14.44 -1.29
N GLU A 154 -4.36 -15.28 -0.27
CA GLU A 154 -4.44 -16.74 -0.40
C GLU A 154 -5.83 -17.24 -0.83
N GLU A 155 -6.87 -16.41 -0.73
CA GLU A 155 -8.25 -16.79 -1.09
C GLU A 155 -8.52 -16.71 -2.61
N PHE A 156 -7.53 -16.29 -3.41
CA PHE A 156 -7.65 -16.11 -4.85
C PHE A 156 -6.89 -17.18 -5.65
N PRO A 157 -7.25 -17.43 -6.93
CA PRO A 157 -6.56 -18.40 -7.77
C PRO A 157 -5.06 -18.15 -7.93
N VAL A 158 -4.62 -16.90 -7.84
CA VAL A 158 -3.22 -16.49 -7.82
C VAL A 158 -3.02 -15.38 -6.78
N PRO A 159 -1.90 -15.36 -6.02
CA PRO A 159 -1.69 -14.32 -5.00
C PRO A 159 -1.63 -12.90 -5.57
N ASP A 160 -1.04 -12.70 -6.75
CA ASP A 160 -1.02 -11.40 -7.46
C ASP A 160 -2.31 -11.15 -8.27
N VAL A 161 -3.47 -11.31 -7.62
CA VAL A 161 -4.78 -11.30 -8.28
C VAL A 161 -5.05 -10.00 -9.04
N LEU A 162 -4.69 -8.83 -8.49
CA LEU A 162 -5.00 -7.53 -9.10
C LEU A 162 -4.22 -7.25 -10.40
N ARG A 163 -3.11 -7.96 -10.64
CA ARG A 163 -2.31 -7.88 -11.88
C ARG A 163 -2.60 -9.05 -12.82
N SER A 164 -3.35 -10.05 -12.36
CA SER A 164 -3.63 -11.27 -13.12
C SER A 164 -4.50 -11.01 -14.35
N ARG A 165 -4.40 -11.91 -15.34
CA ARG A 165 -5.37 -11.96 -16.45
C ARG A 165 -6.79 -12.21 -15.94
N TYR A 166 -6.93 -13.00 -14.88
CA TYR A 166 -8.22 -13.32 -14.26
C TYR A 166 -9.00 -12.06 -13.88
N TYR A 167 -8.38 -11.14 -13.14
CA TYR A 167 -9.00 -9.88 -12.69
C TYR A 167 -9.43 -8.98 -13.86
N ARG A 168 -8.58 -8.84 -14.88
CA ARG A 168 -8.83 -7.95 -16.02
C ARG A 168 -10.03 -8.33 -16.88
N HIS A 169 -10.33 -9.63 -16.96
CA HIS A 169 -11.49 -10.12 -17.72
C HIS A 169 -12.78 -10.10 -16.88
N GLN A 170 -12.71 -9.67 -15.61
CA GLN A 170 -13.90 -9.52 -14.78
C GLN A 170 -14.59 -8.18 -15.06
N GLU A 171 -15.92 -8.17 -14.91
CA GLU A 171 -16.72 -6.95 -14.87
C GLU A 171 -16.31 -6.05 -13.70
N GLU A 172 -16.50 -4.73 -13.83
CA GLU A 172 -16.13 -3.72 -12.84
C GLU A 172 -16.67 -4.04 -11.43
N LYS A 173 -17.91 -4.53 -11.33
CA LYS A 173 -18.51 -4.96 -10.07
C LYS A 173 -17.74 -6.09 -9.40
N VAL A 174 -17.27 -7.05 -10.17
CA VAL A 174 -16.51 -8.20 -9.67
C VAL A 174 -15.10 -7.76 -9.27
N GLN A 175 -14.48 -6.87 -10.06
CA GLN A 175 -13.20 -6.24 -9.69
C GLN A 175 -13.28 -5.50 -8.35
N ALA A 176 -14.36 -4.75 -8.13
CA ALA A 176 -14.63 -4.08 -6.85
C ALA A 176 -14.80 -5.08 -5.70
N LEU A 177 -15.50 -6.20 -5.93
CA LEU A 177 -15.66 -7.26 -4.94
C LEU A 177 -14.36 -8.00 -4.61
N ILE A 178 -13.49 -8.23 -5.60
CA ILE A 178 -12.16 -8.80 -5.38
C ILE A 178 -11.36 -7.87 -4.46
N ASN A 179 -11.40 -6.57 -4.71
CA ASN A 179 -10.72 -5.58 -3.88
C ASN A 179 -11.27 -5.56 -2.43
N ASP A 180 -12.59 -5.63 -2.28
CA ASP A 180 -13.23 -5.75 -0.96
C ASP A 180 -12.88 -7.08 -0.25
N GLU A 181 -12.67 -8.18 -0.99
CA GLU A 181 -12.19 -9.45 -0.42
C GLU A 181 -10.75 -9.38 0.05
N MET A 182 -9.87 -8.78 -0.75
CA MET A 182 -8.50 -8.53 -0.33
C MET A 182 -8.44 -7.76 1.00
N HIS A 183 -9.36 -6.83 1.21
CA HIS A 183 -9.44 -6.02 2.43
C HIS A 183 -10.49 -6.49 3.46
N HIS A 184 -11.00 -7.72 3.35
CA HIS A 184 -12.09 -8.26 4.17
C HIS A 184 -11.92 -7.99 5.68
N LYS A 185 -10.76 -8.33 6.25
CA LYS A 185 -10.47 -8.17 7.69
C LYS A 185 -10.55 -6.69 8.12
N ARG A 186 -10.08 -5.78 7.27
CA ARG A 186 -10.14 -4.32 7.52
C ARG A 186 -11.57 -3.78 7.40
N ILE A 187 -12.36 -4.29 6.45
CA ILE A 187 -13.77 -3.90 6.30
C ILE A 187 -14.58 -4.37 7.51
N LEU A 188 -14.38 -5.61 7.97
CA LEU A 188 -15.01 -6.12 9.18
C LEU A 188 -14.72 -5.24 10.38
N TYR A 189 -13.46 -4.84 10.55
CA TYR A 189 -13.08 -3.93 11.62
C TYR A 189 -13.69 -2.54 11.44
N MET A 190 -13.50 -1.90 10.30
CA MET A 190 -13.89 -0.48 10.14
C MET A 190 -15.40 -0.29 10.12
N MET A 191 -16.13 -1.16 9.43
CA MET A 191 -17.58 -1.05 9.28
C MET A 191 -18.31 -1.64 10.48
N ASN A 192 -17.82 -2.77 11.01
CA ASN A 192 -18.28 -3.41 12.25
C ASN A 192 -19.82 -3.46 12.41
N ASN A 193 -20.56 -3.66 11.33
CA ASN A 193 -22.02 -3.54 11.33
C ASN A 193 -22.70 -4.63 12.18
N ASN A 194 -22.32 -5.89 12.01
CA ASN A 194 -22.86 -6.99 12.81
C ASN A 194 -22.30 -6.99 14.23
N GLY A 195 -21.02 -6.61 14.42
CA GLY A 195 -20.45 -6.39 15.75
C GLY A 195 -21.16 -5.28 16.53
N ALA A 196 -21.55 -4.19 15.86
CA ALA A 196 -22.38 -3.14 16.43
C ALA A 196 -23.78 -3.66 16.81
N ARG A 197 -24.47 -4.36 15.91
CA ARG A 197 -25.79 -4.97 16.18
C ARG A 197 -25.78 -5.91 17.37
N ASN A 198 -24.79 -6.80 17.43
CA ASN A 198 -24.64 -7.72 18.56
C ASN A 198 -24.30 -6.99 19.86
N SER A 199 -23.55 -5.88 19.79
CA SER A 199 -23.29 -5.04 20.97
C SER A 199 -24.56 -4.37 21.48
N MET A 200 -25.43 -3.88 20.58
CA MET A 200 -26.75 -3.34 20.93
C MET A 200 -27.64 -4.42 21.59
N ILE A 201 -27.65 -5.66 21.07
CA ILE A 201 -28.37 -6.78 21.68
C ILE A 201 -27.85 -7.07 23.10
N ARG A 202 -26.53 -7.15 23.28
CA ARG A 202 -25.92 -7.40 24.60
C ARG A 202 -26.24 -6.29 25.59
N LEU A 203 -26.14 -5.04 25.18
CA LEU A 203 -26.49 -3.87 26.00
C LEU A 203 -27.96 -3.89 26.41
N GLY A 204 -28.88 -4.17 25.47
CA GLY A 204 -30.31 -4.27 25.76
C GLY A 204 -30.63 -5.39 26.75
N ARG A 205 -30.00 -6.56 26.60
CA ARG A 205 -30.14 -7.68 27.55
C ARG A 205 -29.63 -7.31 28.95
N ALA A 206 -28.46 -6.66 29.03
CA ALA A 206 -27.87 -6.23 30.29
C ALA A 206 -28.74 -5.18 31.00
N ALA A 207 -29.35 -4.26 30.24
CA ALA A 207 -30.29 -3.28 30.77
C ALA A 207 -31.65 -3.88 31.20
N GLY A 208 -31.92 -5.15 30.87
CA GLY A 208 -33.18 -5.83 31.21
C GLY A 208 -34.34 -5.57 30.25
N ALA A 209 -34.09 -5.01 29.06
CA ALA A 209 -35.12 -4.72 28.07
C ALA A 209 -35.80 -6.01 27.61
N LYS A 210 -37.15 -6.02 27.54
CA LYS A 210 -37.90 -7.18 27.04
C LYS A 210 -37.72 -7.34 25.52
N TRP A 211 -37.82 -6.23 24.80
CA TRP A 211 -37.66 -6.15 23.35
C TRP A 211 -36.52 -5.22 22.99
N ILE A 212 -35.61 -5.71 22.15
CA ILE A 212 -34.38 -5.01 21.76
C ILE A 212 -34.41 -4.81 20.25
N LEU A 213 -34.26 -3.55 19.81
CA LEU A 213 -34.35 -3.14 18.42
C LEU A 213 -32.97 -2.62 17.95
N PRO A 214 -32.04 -3.48 17.49
CA PRO A 214 -30.69 -3.09 17.06
C PRO A 214 -30.69 -2.50 15.64
N PHE A 215 -31.30 -1.33 15.47
CA PHE A 215 -31.66 -0.80 14.15
C PHE A 215 -30.54 0.06 13.53
N ASP A 216 -30.62 0.23 12.22
CA ASP A 216 -29.70 1.09 11.48
C ASP A 216 -29.93 2.57 11.88
N GLY A 217 -28.87 3.39 11.94
CA GLY A 217 -28.94 4.76 12.48
C GLY A 217 -29.87 5.71 11.74
N ASN A 218 -30.26 5.40 10.50
CA ASN A 218 -31.15 6.20 9.67
C ASN A 218 -32.59 5.66 9.60
N CYS A 219 -32.95 4.71 10.48
CA CYS A 219 -34.35 4.32 10.64
C CYS A 219 -35.18 5.50 11.20
N TYR A 220 -36.50 5.53 11.02
CA TYR A 220 -37.38 6.55 11.62
C TYR A 220 -38.76 5.94 11.87
N PHE A 221 -39.35 6.24 13.02
CA PHE A 221 -40.71 5.82 13.35
C PHE A 221 -41.69 6.99 13.35
N THR A 222 -42.80 6.84 12.64
CA THR A 222 -43.99 7.67 12.88
C THR A 222 -44.78 7.13 14.08
N THR A 223 -45.67 7.94 14.65
CA THR A 223 -46.56 7.52 15.74
C THR A 223 -47.40 6.31 15.36
N SER A 224 -47.94 6.29 14.13
CA SER A 224 -48.76 5.19 13.62
C SER A 224 -47.96 3.91 13.41
N ALA A 225 -46.71 4.02 12.95
CA ALA A 225 -45.81 2.89 12.79
C ALA A 225 -45.43 2.26 14.14
N TRP A 226 -45.14 3.09 15.14
CA TRP A 226 -44.80 2.63 16.49
C TRP A 226 -45.99 2.00 17.22
N ALA A 227 -47.17 2.60 17.13
CA ALA A 227 -48.39 2.05 17.74
C ALA A 227 -48.68 0.62 17.26
N LYS A 228 -48.42 0.33 15.98
CA LYS A 228 -48.51 -1.04 15.43
C LYS A 228 -47.50 -2.00 16.07
N ILE A 229 -46.27 -1.57 16.35
CA ILE A 229 -45.29 -2.41 17.07
C ILE A 229 -45.79 -2.74 18.47
N VAL A 230 -46.26 -1.74 19.21
CA VAL A 230 -46.76 -1.92 20.58
C VAL A 230 -47.96 -2.88 20.60
N SER A 231 -48.94 -2.70 19.71
CA SER A 231 -50.12 -3.57 19.67
C SER A 231 -49.81 -5.00 19.23
N THR A 232 -48.95 -5.19 18.22
CA THR A 232 -48.51 -6.51 17.76
C THR A 232 -47.77 -7.26 18.86
N THR A 233 -46.83 -6.61 19.56
CA THR A 233 -46.06 -7.27 20.62
C THR A 233 -46.87 -7.55 21.88
N ALA A 234 -47.88 -6.73 22.19
CA ALA A 234 -48.80 -6.99 23.29
C ALA A 234 -49.65 -8.25 23.05
N THR A 235 -50.08 -8.47 21.81
CA THR A 235 -50.96 -9.59 21.43
C THR A 235 -50.19 -10.88 21.12
N GLN A 236 -49.05 -10.78 20.43
CA GLN A 236 -48.32 -11.93 19.89
C GLN A 236 -47.00 -12.22 20.62
N GLY A 237 -46.50 -11.29 21.43
CA GLY A 237 -45.17 -11.34 22.02
C GLY A 237 -44.92 -12.44 23.07
N LYS A 238 -45.96 -13.14 23.55
CA LYS A 238 -45.79 -14.28 24.47
C LYS A 238 -45.25 -15.54 23.77
N HIS A 239 -45.45 -15.65 22.45
CA HIS A 239 -45.14 -16.85 21.67
C HIS A 239 -44.09 -16.59 20.59
N SER A 240 -43.40 -15.45 20.64
CA SER A 240 -42.44 -15.04 19.62
C SER A 240 -41.16 -14.54 20.28
N LYS A 241 -40.01 -14.97 19.76
CA LYS A 241 -38.70 -14.45 20.15
C LYS A 241 -38.17 -13.38 19.19
N TYR A 242 -38.78 -13.27 18.01
CA TYR A 242 -38.41 -12.30 16.98
C TYR A 242 -39.64 -11.68 16.34
N PHE A 243 -39.46 -10.45 15.87
CA PHE A 243 -40.36 -9.84 14.89
C PHE A 243 -39.53 -9.23 13.78
N GLN A 244 -40.00 -9.35 12.54
CA GLN A 244 -39.48 -8.54 11.44
C GLN A 244 -40.22 -7.20 11.41
N VAL A 245 -39.49 -6.12 11.18
CA VAL A 245 -40.04 -4.77 11.02
C VAL A 245 -39.75 -4.33 9.58
N PRO A 246 -40.74 -4.46 8.68
CA PRO A 246 -40.60 -4.07 7.28
C PRO A 246 -40.08 -2.63 7.13
N MET A 247 -39.15 -2.43 6.21
CA MET A 247 -38.52 -1.12 5.99
C MET A 247 -39.04 -0.46 4.71
N ALA A 248 -39.40 0.81 4.80
CA ALA A 248 -39.79 1.65 3.68
C ALA A 248 -38.65 2.63 3.34
N ARG A 249 -38.16 2.62 2.10
CA ARG A 249 -37.17 3.60 1.63
C ARG A 249 -37.87 4.82 1.09
N LEU A 250 -37.50 5.99 1.63
CA LEU A 250 -38.07 7.26 1.24
C LEU A 250 -37.28 7.91 0.09
N GLN A 251 -37.97 8.72 -0.70
CA GLN A 251 -37.36 9.62 -1.71
C GLN A 251 -37.30 11.07 -1.22
N ASN A 252 -38.14 11.42 -0.24
CA ASN A 252 -38.16 12.67 0.48
C ASN A 252 -38.62 12.37 1.92
N ASN A 253 -38.10 13.10 2.90
CA ASN A 253 -38.49 12.91 4.29
C ASN A 253 -39.81 13.60 4.66
N ASP A 254 -40.27 14.61 3.90
CA ASP A 254 -41.48 15.38 4.26
C ASP A 254 -42.75 14.53 4.34
N VAL A 255 -42.79 13.41 3.61
CA VAL A 255 -43.90 12.45 3.64
C VAL A 255 -44.11 11.83 5.03
N LEU A 256 -43.13 11.91 5.92
CA LEU A 256 -43.22 11.40 7.29
C LEU A 256 -44.11 12.24 8.20
N PHE A 257 -44.41 13.48 7.81
CA PHE A 257 -45.29 14.38 8.57
C PHE A 257 -46.77 14.19 8.22
N ASP A 258 -47.07 13.43 7.16
CA ASP A 258 -48.44 13.06 6.81
C ASP A 258 -48.92 11.96 7.77
N PRO A 259 -49.96 12.20 8.60
CA PRO A 259 -50.47 11.23 9.57
C PRO A 259 -51.05 9.97 8.91
N ASP A 260 -51.49 10.08 7.64
CA ASP A 260 -52.07 8.98 6.87
C ASP A 260 -51.01 8.20 6.07
N PHE A 261 -49.75 8.62 6.14
CA PHE A 261 -48.66 7.95 5.44
C PHE A 261 -48.47 6.51 5.92
N ASN A 262 -48.77 5.56 5.05
CA ASN A 262 -48.60 4.12 5.28
C ASN A 262 -47.94 3.47 4.06
N PRO A 263 -46.60 3.40 4.01
CA PRO A 263 -45.87 2.97 2.83
C PRO A 263 -45.91 1.45 2.61
N ASP A 264 -45.70 1.06 1.35
CA ASP A 264 -45.46 -0.33 0.98
C ASP A 264 -44.01 -0.73 1.31
N ALA A 265 -43.79 -1.19 2.54
CA ALA A 265 -42.48 -1.53 3.09
C ALA A 265 -41.99 -2.91 2.60
N LYS A 266 -41.40 -2.94 1.39
CA LYS A 266 -40.90 -4.18 0.72
C LYS A 266 -39.38 -4.39 0.80
N GLU A 267 -38.62 -3.49 1.42
CA GLU A 267 -37.15 -3.65 1.51
C GLU A 267 -36.73 -4.69 2.56
N GLU A 268 -35.41 -4.93 2.64
CA GLU A 268 -34.77 -5.72 3.70
C GLU A 268 -35.23 -5.22 5.09
N PRO A 269 -35.96 -6.03 5.88
CA PRO A 269 -36.53 -5.59 7.14
C PRO A 269 -35.46 -5.39 8.21
N GLN A 270 -35.80 -4.63 9.26
CA GLN A 270 -35.10 -4.70 10.54
C GLN A 270 -35.61 -5.90 11.36
N VAL A 271 -34.86 -6.33 12.36
CA VAL A 271 -35.24 -7.47 13.22
C VAL A 271 -35.25 -7.01 14.67
N MET A 272 -36.36 -7.26 15.36
CA MET A 272 -36.52 -7.04 16.79
C MET A 272 -36.35 -8.36 17.54
N PHE A 273 -35.64 -8.31 18.68
CA PHE A 273 -35.25 -9.47 19.46
C PHE A 273 -35.91 -9.43 20.84
N HIS A 274 -36.52 -10.54 21.26
CA HIS A 274 -36.84 -10.75 22.66
C HIS A 274 -35.56 -10.96 23.47
N ARG A 275 -35.54 -10.61 24.76
CA ARG A 275 -34.35 -10.82 25.61
C ARG A 275 -33.84 -12.28 25.64
N GLU A 276 -34.76 -13.23 25.47
CA GLU A 276 -34.52 -14.68 25.48
C GLU A 276 -34.24 -15.27 24.08
N ALA A 277 -34.22 -14.43 23.05
CA ALA A 277 -33.74 -14.82 21.73
C ALA A 277 -32.28 -15.30 21.84
N SER A 278 -31.94 -16.42 21.23
CA SER A 278 -30.59 -16.99 21.26
C SER A 278 -29.71 -16.49 20.11
N GLU A 279 -30.32 -16.08 18.99
CA GLU A 279 -29.59 -15.71 17.80
C GLU A 279 -28.85 -14.38 17.90
N LEU A 280 -27.73 -14.30 17.18
CA LEU A 280 -26.91 -13.12 16.98
C LEU A 280 -26.54 -13.01 15.50
N PHE A 281 -26.20 -11.82 15.04
CA PHE A 281 -25.69 -11.61 13.68
C PHE A 281 -24.29 -12.21 13.52
N ASP A 282 -23.98 -12.77 12.35
CA ASP A 282 -22.65 -13.30 12.06
C ASP A 282 -21.62 -12.17 11.89
N GLU A 283 -20.72 -12.00 12.85
CA GLU A 283 -19.67 -10.96 12.84
C GLU A 283 -18.55 -11.23 11.81
N THR A 284 -18.56 -12.37 11.12
CA THR A 284 -17.63 -12.69 10.03
C THR A 284 -18.08 -12.14 8.67
N LEU A 285 -19.30 -11.62 8.57
CA LEU A 285 -19.86 -11.04 7.34
C LEU A 285 -19.61 -9.55 7.22
N ARG A 286 -18.83 -9.18 6.20
CA ARG A 286 -18.50 -7.77 5.94
C ARG A 286 -19.69 -6.97 5.40
N TYR A 287 -19.64 -5.67 5.67
CA TYR A 287 -20.56 -4.71 5.06
C TYR A 287 -20.58 -4.85 3.53
N GLY A 288 -21.78 -4.84 2.97
CA GLY A 288 -21.98 -5.01 1.53
C GLY A 288 -22.05 -6.47 1.03
N ARG A 289 -21.86 -7.47 1.90
CA ARG A 289 -21.99 -8.90 1.60
C ARG A 289 -23.04 -9.59 2.47
N ARG A 290 -24.30 -9.17 2.30
CA ARG A 290 -25.47 -9.79 2.98
C ARG A 290 -25.39 -9.92 4.52
N PRO A 291 -24.81 -8.93 5.23
CA PRO A 291 -24.55 -9.08 6.66
C PRO A 291 -25.83 -9.22 7.51
N LYS A 292 -26.96 -8.68 7.06
CA LYS A 292 -28.26 -8.85 7.74
C LYS A 292 -29.07 -10.03 7.18
N VAL A 293 -28.99 -10.25 5.87
CA VAL A 293 -29.73 -11.31 5.16
C VAL A 293 -29.41 -12.70 5.71
N GLU A 294 -28.19 -12.93 6.18
CA GLU A 294 -27.80 -14.20 6.81
C GLU A 294 -28.73 -14.59 7.97
N ILE A 295 -29.04 -13.67 8.90
CA ILE A 295 -29.95 -13.99 10.01
C ILE A 295 -31.40 -14.13 9.53
N LEU A 296 -31.80 -13.43 8.45
CA LEU A 296 -33.14 -13.60 7.87
C LEU A 296 -33.33 -15.03 7.35
N TYR A 297 -32.29 -15.65 6.77
CA TYR A 297 -32.32 -17.06 6.39
C TYR A 297 -32.48 -17.98 7.60
N ARG A 298 -31.71 -17.77 8.67
CA ARG A 298 -31.83 -18.59 9.89
C ARG A 298 -33.18 -18.44 10.58
N LEU A 299 -33.78 -17.25 10.51
CA LEU A 299 -35.12 -17.00 11.03
C LEU A 299 -36.24 -17.44 10.08
N GLY A 300 -35.90 -17.99 8.90
CA GLY A 300 -36.89 -18.44 7.91
C GLY A 300 -37.75 -17.31 7.34
N ILE A 301 -37.22 -16.09 7.27
CA ILE A 301 -37.91 -14.91 6.75
C ILE A 301 -37.66 -14.81 5.23
N PRO A 302 -38.70 -14.90 4.38
CA PRO A 302 -38.56 -14.85 2.94
C PRO A 302 -38.41 -13.40 2.45
N GLY A 303 -37.80 -13.23 1.28
CA GLY A 303 -37.74 -11.92 0.65
C GLY A 303 -37.03 -11.87 -0.69
N PRO A 304 -36.87 -10.68 -1.28
CA PRO A 304 -36.21 -10.52 -2.58
C PRO A 304 -34.78 -11.11 -2.63
N TRP A 305 -34.12 -11.22 -1.48
CA TRP A 305 -32.79 -11.81 -1.33
C TRP A 305 -32.70 -13.31 -1.64
N ASP A 306 -33.82 -14.03 -1.61
CA ASP A 306 -33.87 -15.45 -1.97
C ASP A 306 -33.48 -15.70 -3.44
N ARG A 307 -33.65 -14.68 -4.29
CA ARG A 307 -33.36 -14.71 -5.72
C ARG A 307 -32.03 -14.06 -6.08
N TRP A 308 -31.28 -13.51 -5.12
CA TRP A 308 -30.01 -12.86 -5.42
C TRP A 308 -28.95 -13.88 -5.88
N PRO A 309 -28.05 -13.52 -6.83
CA PRO A 309 -27.07 -14.45 -7.41
C PRO A 309 -26.22 -15.15 -6.34
N ARG A 310 -25.79 -16.40 -6.60
CA ARG A 310 -24.94 -17.14 -5.65
C ARG A 310 -23.59 -16.44 -5.44
N ASP A 311 -23.00 -16.70 -4.28
CA ASP A 311 -21.66 -16.21 -3.94
C ASP A 311 -20.60 -16.73 -4.92
N TYR A 312 -19.58 -15.90 -5.19
CA TYR A 312 -18.42 -16.30 -5.98
C TYR A 312 -17.65 -17.43 -5.28
N SER A 313 -16.79 -18.17 -5.98
CA SER A 313 -16.08 -19.33 -5.39
C SER A 313 -15.29 -19.01 -4.13
N TRP A 314 -14.70 -17.81 -4.04
CA TRP A 314 -14.00 -17.30 -2.85
C TRP A 314 -14.94 -16.81 -1.73
N GLU A 315 -16.26 -16.83 -1.93
CA GLU A 315 -17.29 -16.40 -0.97
C GLU A 315 -18.25 -17.54 -0.55
N ARG A 316 -18.15 -18.73 -1.17
CA ARG A 316 -19.15 -19.83 -1.09
C ARG A 316 -19.47 -20.35 0.31
N HIS A 317 -18.65 -20.07 1.31
CA HIS A 317 -18.81 -20.61 2.67
C HIS A 317 -19.54 -19.68 3.65
N LYS A 318 -20.01 -18.51 3.21
CA LYS A 318 -20.35 -17.43 4.17
C LYS A 318 -21.81 -16.97 4.23
N THR A 319 -22.67 -17.08 3.19
CA THR A 319 -23.96 -16.31 3.22
C THR A 319 -25.28 -17.09 3.29
N ARG A 320 -25.28 -18.42 3.28
CA ARG A 320 -26.51 -19.22 3.43
C ARG A 320 -26.33 -20.36 4.43
N SER A 321 -26.97 -20.23 5.59
CA SER A 321 -27.26 -21.37 6.46
C SER A 321 -28.46 -22.13 5.89
N SER A 322 -28.35 -23.46 5.78
CA SER A 322 -29.51 -24.33 5.53
C SER A 322 -30.27 -24.67 6.82
N LYS A 323 -29.66 -24.41 7.99
CA LYS A 323 -30.25 -24.68 9.29
C LYS A 323 -31.05 -23.46 9.76
N LEU A 324 -32.33 -23.67 10.05
CA LEU A 324 -33.18 -22.71 10.76
C LEU A 324 -32.76 -22.61 12.24
N SER A 325 -33.01 -21.45 12.84
CA SER A 325 -32.81 -21.22 14.26
C SER A 325 -33.65 -22.20 15.08
N ASP A 326 -33.10 -22.70 16.18
CA ASP A 326 -33.85 -23.53 17.13
C ASP A 326 -34.94 -22.71 17.88
N ASP A 327 -34.91 -21.37 17.77
CA ASP A 327 -35.93 -20.48 18.31
C ASP A 327 -37.17 -20.30 17.42
N VAL A 328 -37.15 -20.79 16.17
CA VAL A 328 -38.30 -20.69 15.25
C VAL A 328 -38.89 -22.08 14.99
N SER A 329 -40.22 -22.17 14.99
CA SER A 329 -40.93 -23.44 14.77
C SER A 329 -40.97 -23.89 13.31
N GLY A 330 -40.45 -23.07 12.39
CA GLY A 330 -40.42 -23.35 10.96
C GLY A 330 -40.25 -22.08 10.11
N PRO A 331 -40.16 -22.22 8.77
CA PRO A 331 -40.10 -21.07 7.87
C PRO A 331 -41.40 -20.25 7.93
N ASN A 332 -41.31 -18.94 7.68
CA ASN A 332 -42.44 -18.00 7.66
C ASN A 332 -43.18 -17.85 9.01
N THR A 333 -42.59 -18.28 10.12
CA THR A 333 -43.20 -18.19 11.46
C THR A 333 -42.94 -16.85 12.15
N VAL A 334 -41.88 -16.13 11.75
CA VAL A 334 -41.56 -14.81 12.31
C VAL A 334 -42.49 -13.73 11.75
N GLN A 335 -43.33 -13.21 12.63
CA GLN A 335 -44.39 -12.26 12.31
C GLN A 335 -43.85 -10.84 12.05
N LYS A 336 -44.63 -10.05 11.31
CA LYS A 336 -44.37 -8.63 11.05
C LYS A 336 -44.93 -7.78 12.18
N ALA A 337 -44.15 -6.82 12.67
CA ALA A 337 -44.60 -5.81 13.63
C ALA A 337 -44.38 -4.40 13.06
N GLY A 338 -45.45 -3.65 12.83
CA GLY A 338 -45.41 -2.30 12.28
C GLY A 338 -44.61 -2.17 10.98
N TRP A 339 -43.91 -1.04 10.84
CA TRP A 339 -42.95 -0.75 9.78
C TRP A 339 -41.98 0.33 10.25
N VAL A 340 -40.88 0.57 9.52
CA VAL A 340 -39.92 1.64 9.82
C VAL A 340 -39.49 2.35 8.55
N ALA A 341 -39.39 3.67 8.56
CA ALA A 341 -38.84 4.42 7.44
C ALA A 341 -37.32 4.36 7.46
N ARG A 342 -36.72 4.42 6.28
CA ARG A 342 -35.30 4.70 6.08
C ARG A 342 -35.19 6.10 5.48
N LEU A 343 -34.56 7.01 6.21
CA LEU A 343 -34.38 8.39 5.78
C LEU A 343 -33.63 8.49 4.45
N TYR A 344 -34.03 9.48 3.66
CA TYR A 344 -33.46 9.78 2.35
C TYR A 344 -31.98 10.16 2.45
N SER A 345 -31.17 9.64 1.53
CA SER A 345 -29.70 9.77 1.58
C SER A 345 -29.14 11.01 0.85
N GLY A 346 -30.01 11.86 0.30
CA GLY A 346 -29.62 13.07 -0.44
C GLY A 346 -29.08 12.82 -1.86
N GLN A 347 -29.03 11.57 -2.35
CA GLN A 347 -28.46 11.19 -3.65
C GLN A 347 -29.46 10.46 -4.55
N GLY A 348 -30.49 11.16 -5.02
CA GLY A 348 -31.57 10.58 -5.83
C GLY A 348 -31.14 9.95 -7.15
N ALA A 349 -30.00 10.39 -7.73
CA ALA A 349 -29.46 9.82 -8.97
C ALA A 349 -28.99 8.35 -8.81
N LEU A 350 -28.53 7.96 -7.62
CA LEU A 350 -28.12 6.59 -7.30
C LEU A 350 -29.28 5.70 -6.87
N GLU A 351 -30.49 6.25 -6.73
CA GLU A 351 -31.68 5.55 -6.23
C GLU A 351 -32.61 5.02 -7.34
N LYS A 352 -32.39 5.36 -8.62
CA LYS A 352 -33.16 4.89 -9.79
C LYS A 352 -32.74 3.47 -10.28
N SER A 353 -33.68 2.72 -10.86
CA SER A 353 -33.46 1.37 -11.41
C SER A 353 -32.45 1.38 -12.57
N GLY A 354 -31.48 0.45 -12.56
CA GLY A 354 -30.24 0.48 -13.36
C GLY A 354 -28.99 0.77 -12.52
N ALA A 355 -29.16 1.40 -11.35
CA ALA A 355 -28.08 1.78 -10.44
C ALA A 355 -27.55 0.66 -9.51
N ILE A 356 -27.96 -0.61 -9.66
CA ILE A 356 -27.50 -1.67 -8.73
C ILE A 356 -25.99 -1.93 -8.87
N VAL A 357 -25.49 -1.98 -10.11
CA VAL A 357 -24.06 -2.18 -10.42
C VAL A 357 -23.25 -0.97 -9.95
N ALA A 358 -23.64 0.23 -10.39
CA ALA A 358 -23.01 1.50 -9.97
C ALA A 358 -23.00 1.68 -8.44
N ARG A 359 -24.11 1.37 -7.74
CA ARG A 359 -24.17 1.40 -6.26
C ARG A 359 -23.21 0.42 -5.59
N GLY A 360 -23.00 -0.74 -6.20
CA GLY A 360 -22.03 -1.73 -5.73
C GLY A 360 -20.60 -1.19 -5.80
N VAL A 361 -20.25 -0.60 -6.96
CA VAL A 361 -18.94 -0.02 -7.21
C VAL A 361 -18.69 1.21 -6.33
N HIS A 362 -19.60 2.17 -6.26
CA HIS A 362 -19.46 3.36 -5.41
C HIS A 362 -19.39 3.03 -3.91
N ARG A 363 -20.04 1.95 -3.47
CA ARG A 363 -19.87 1.44 -2.11
C ARG A 363 -18.44 0.98 -1.88
N SER A 364 -17.91 0.15 -2.78
CA SER A 364 -16.53 -0.33 -2.65
C SER A 364 -15.57 0.86 -2.66
N GLU A 365 -15.75 1.80 -3.60
CA GLU A 365 -14.97 3.05 -3.65
C GLU A 365 -14.98 3.80 -2.31
N GLY A 366 -16.16 4.04 -1.72
CA GLY A 366 -16.26 4.72 -0.42
C GLY A 366 -15.62 3.94 0.73
N ILE A 367 -15.71 2.60 0.72
CA ILE A 367 -15.01 1.74 1.68
C ILE A 367 -13.49 1.93 1.52
N GLN A 368 -12.97 1.81 0.30
CA GLN A 368 -11.53 1.93 0.03
C GLN A 368 -10.99 3.30 0.42
N LEU A 369 -11.73 4.38 0.13
CA LEU A 369 -11.35 5.73 0.56
C LEU A 369 -11.26 5.86 2.08
N LEU A 370 -12.20 5.27 2.83
CA LEU A 370 -12.17 5.28 4.29
C LEU A 370 -11.01 4.45 4.85
N LEU A 371 -10.78 3.24 4.32
CA LEU A 371 -9.64 2.41 4.72
C LEU A 371 -8.32 3.13 4.46
N ASN A 372 -8.18 3.74 3.29
CA ASN A 372 -7.01 4.51 2.91
C ASN A 372 -6.77 5.71 3.84
N ARG A 373 -7.84 6.43 4.23
CA ARG A 373 -7.76 7.53 5.20
C ARG A 373 -7.30 7.04 6.57
N ALA A 374 -7.84 5.94 7.06
CA ALA A 374 -7.45 5.35 8.33
C ALA A 374 -5.96 4.97 8.33
N ARG A 375 -5.50 4.25 7.31
CA ARG A 375 -4.08 3.89 7.17
C ARG A 375 -3.19 5.12 7.08
N GLN A 376 -3.60 6.15 6.32
CA GLN A 376 -2.84 7.39 6.23
C GLN A 376 -2.70 8.08 7.60
N GLN A 377 -3.77 8.16 8.38
CA GLN A 377 -3.73 8.74 9.73
C GLN A 377 -2.81 7.93 10.65
N ASN A 378 -2.93 6.60 10.65
CA ASN A 378 -2.12 5.72 11.48
C ASN A 378 -0.64 5.80 11.14
N ILE A 379 -0.30 5.77 9.85
CA ILE A 379 1.09 5.87 9.40
C ILE A 379 1.66 7.23 9.74
N LYS A 380 0.92 8.32 9.49
CA LYS A 380 1.36 9.66 9.88
C LYS A 380 1.62 9.74 11.39
N ALA A 381 0.74 9.17 12.21
CA ALA A 381 0.90 9.15 13.66
C ALA A 381 2.10 8.29 14.12
N LYS A 382 2.31 7.13 13.49
CA LYS A 382 3.36 6.17 13.87
C LYS A 382 4.76 6.57 13.40
N THR A 383 4.89 7.08 12.17
CA THR A 383 6.21 7.29 11.53
C THR A 383 6.55 8.76 11.31
N GLY A 384 5.59 9.68 11.46
CA GLY A 384 5.78 11.08 11.09
C GLY A 384 5.97 11.30 9.58
N PHE A 385 5.68 10.29 8.74
CA PHE A 385 5.97 10.34 7.31
C PHE A 385 5.29 11.53 6.62
N THR A 386 6.06 12.25 5.82
CA THR A 386 5.58 13.33 4.96
C THR A 386 6.18 13.20 3.56
N ARG A 387 5.67 13.98 2.60
CA ARG A 387 6.27 14.05 1.25
C ARG A 387 7.74 14.51 1.24
N ASP A 388 8.18 15.20 2.31
CA ASP A 388 9.53 15.72 2.45
C ASP A 388 10.47 14.72 3.15
N THR A 389 9.95 13.58 3.64
CA THR A 389 10.73 12.46 4.19
C THR A 389 11.55 11.78 3.08
N PHE A 390 12.83 11.48 3.35
CA PHE A 390 13.67 10.69 2.46
C PHE A 390 13.23 9.23 2.46
N MET A 391 13.20 8.62 1.27
CA MET A 391 12.68 7.27 1.06
C MET A 391 13.81 6.24 0.94
N ALA A 392 14.81 6.55 0.13
CA ALA A 392 15.96 5.70 -0.15
C ALA A 392 17.02 5.83 0.95
N PHE A 393 17.34 7.06 1.38
CA PHE A 393 18.30 7.32 2.45
C PHE A 393 17.60 7.55 3.78
N ASN A 394 18.09 6.93 4.85
CA ASN A 394 17.72 7.24 6.22
C ASN A 394 18.44 8.52 6.66
N GLU A 395 17.66 9.60 6.82
CA GLU A 395 18.18 10.92 7.17
C GLU A 395 18.90 10.95 8.52
N THR A 396 18.41 10.23 9.53
CA THR A 396 19.04 10.11 10.85
C THR A 396 20.42 9.46 10.75
N VAL A 397 20.54 8.39 9.95
CA VAL A 397 21.83 7.73 9.71
C VAL A 397 22.77 8.68 8.96
N LEU A 398 22.31 9.32 7.88
CA LEU A 398 23.11 10.27 7.12
C LEU A 398 23.64 11.42 7.99
N GLN A 399 22.80 11.94 8.90
CA GLN A 399 23.20 12.98 9.82
C GLN A 399 24.33 12.51 10.74
N ARG A 400 24.20 11.30 11.33
CA ARG A 400 25.24 10.73 12.19
C ARG A 400 26.55 10.51 11.44
N GLU A 401 26.48 9.93 10.24
CA GLU A 401 27.64 9.73 9.36
C GLU A 401 28.35 11.07 9.07
N ARG A 402 27.59 12.10 8.68
CA ARG A 402 28.13 13.44 8.45
C ARG A 402 28.81 14.01 9.70
N ASP A 403 28.15 13.91 10.84
CA ASP A 403 28.65 14.50 12.08
C ASP A 403 29.92 13.76 12.55
N ALA A 404 29.99 12.43 12.37
CA ALA A 404 31.20 11.64 12.61
C ALA A 404 32.35 12.02 11.67
N TRP A 405 32.09 12.15 10.37
CA TRP A 405 33.06 12.62 9.38
C TRP A 405 33.60 14.01 9.74
N LYS A 406 32.73 14.97 10.07
CA LYS A 406 33.12 16.34 10.47
C LYS A 406 33.97 16.37 11.74
N ALA A 407 33.73 15.45 12.67
CA ALA A 407 34.48 15.35 13.91
C ALA A 407 35.83 14.60 13.75
N GLY A 408 36.18 14.13 12.54
CA GLY A 408 37.37 13.30 12.32
C GLY A 408 37.25 11.90 12.93
N LYS A 409 36.02 11.40 13.10
CA LYS A 409 35.69 10.11 13.72
C LYS A 409 35.00 9.14 12.74
N GLY A 410 35.11 9.38 11.43
CA GLY A 410 34.44 8.54 10.43
C GLY A 410 35.17 7.22 10.16
N GLY A 411 36.49 7.14 10.35
CA GLY A 411 37.25 5.91 10.10
C GLY A 411 37.15 5.50 8.63
N HIS A 412 36.67 4.29 8.33
CA HIS A 412 36.48 3.86 6.93
C HIS A 412 35.44 4.69 6.16
N LEU A 413 34.50 5.36 6.84
CA LEU A 413 33.57 6.30 6.22
C LEU A 413 34.32 7.44 5.51
N ASP A 414 35.46 7.87 6.03
CA ASP A 414 36.21 9.01 5.49
C ASP A 414 36.66 8.73 4.04
N SER A 415 36.99 7.48 3.72
CA SER A 415 37.30 7.03 2.36
C SER A 415 36.09 7.09 1.42
N VAL A 416 34.90 6.76 1.93
CA VAL A 416 33.65 6.87 1.16
C VAL A 416 33.31 8.33 0.88
N VAL A 417 33.45 9.21 1.89
CA VAL A 417 33.20 10.64 1.74
C VAL A 417 34.26 11.29 0.83
N ALA A 418 35.52 10.86 0.89
CA ALA A 418 36.55 11.31 -0.04
C ALA A 418 36.20 10.94 -1.49
N LYS A 419 35.74 9.70 -1.73
CA LYS A 419 35.27 9.28 -3.06
C LYS A 419 34.04 10.04 -3.52
N LEU A 420 33.13 10.36 -2.59
CA LEU A 420 31.96 11.20 -2.86
C LEU A 420 32.37 12.60 -3.32
N LYS A 421 33.32 13.24 -2.62
CA LYS A 421 33.85 14.55 -2.99
C LYS A 421 34.53 14.53 -4.36
N GLU A 422 35.36 13.52 -4.64
CA GLU A 422 36.00 13.34 -5.95
C GLU A 422 34.93 13.23 -7.07
N CYS A 423 33.89 12.42 -6.87
CA CYS A 423 32.78 12.31 -7.81
C CYS A 423 32.07 13.65 -8.01
N ALA A 424 31.80 14.38 -6.91
CA ALA A 424 31.09 15.64 -6.96
C ALA A 424 31.92 16.75 -7.63
N ASP A 425 33.21 16.83 -7.36
CA ASP A 425 34.13 17.77 -8.00
C ASP A 425 34.26 17.50 -9.49
N TYR A 426 34.31 16.23 -9.90
CA TYR A 426 34.19 15.86 -11.31
C TYR A 426 32.85 16.32 -11.89
N ALA A 427 31.73 16.01 -11.21
CA ALA A 427 30.38 16.36 -11.65
C ALA A 427 30.15 17.88 -11.81
N LEU A 428 30.88 18.74 -11.10
CA LEU A 428 30.84 20.21 -11.30
C LEU A 428 31.25 20.61 -12.72
N THR A 429 32.09 19.82 -13.37
CA THR A 429 32.61 20.08 -14.73
C THR A 429 31.77 19.45 -15.83
N GLN A 430 30.73 18.69 -15.47
CA GLN A 430 29.90 17.91 -16.39
C GLN A 430 28.51 18.54 -16.58
N GLY A 431 27.77 18.04 -17.58
CA GLY A 431 26.39 18.45 -17.80
C GLY A 431 26.23 19.92 -18.25
N PRO A 432 25.06 20.54 -18.03
CA PRO A 432 23.82 19.91 -17.57
C PRO A 432 23.26 18.95 -18.63
N TRP A 433 22.64 17.85 -18.22
CA TRP A 433 22.05 16.87 -19.14
C TRP A 433 20.63 17.27 -19.56
N SER A 434 20.25 16.96 -20.80
CA SER A 434 18.90 17.15 -21.33
C SER A 434 18.64 16.17 -22.46
N VAL A 435 17.39 15.73 -22.59
CA VAL A 435 16.93 14.90 -23.70
C VAL A 435 17.04 15.59 -25.06
N ILE A 436 17.09 16.93 -25.13
CA ILE A 436 17.16 17.61 -26.44
C ILE A 436 18.53 17.45 -27.13
N ARG A 437 19.54 16.97 -26.39
CA ARG A 437 20.93 16.85 -26.86
C ARG A 437 21.22 15.56 -27.63
N LYS A 438 20.27 14.62 -27.69
CA LYS A 438 20.37 13.45 -28.55
C LYS A 438 20.50 13.86 -30.02
N THR A 439 21.32 13.13 -30.76
CA THR A 439 21.50 13.38 -32.20
C THR A 439 20.44 12.66 -33.03
N GLU A 440 19.96 11.50 -32.58
CA GLU A 440 18.87 10.79 -33.22
C GLU A 440 17.51 11.32 -32.78
N ARG A 441 16.52 11.30 -33.66
CA ARG A 441 15.17 11.82 -33.37
C ARG A 441 14.20 10.69 -33.02
N PRO A 442 13.32 10.88 -32.02
CA PRO A 442 12.21 9.95 -31.81
C PRO A 442 11.24 10.01 -32.99
N PRO A 443 10.37 8.98 -33.15
CA PRO A 443 9.34 8.97 -34.18
C PRO A 443 8.40 10.20 -34.16
N SER A 444 8.14 10.80 -32.99
CA SER A 444 7.35 12.04 -32.87
C SER A 444 8.02 13.27 -33.48
N ARG A 445 9.34 13.23 -33.69
CA ARG A 445 10.21 14.37 -34.02
C ARG A 445 10.29 15.46 -32.94
N ASP A 446 9.56 15.33 -31.84
CA ASP A 446 9.69 16.20 -30.68
C ASP A 446 10.99 15.87 -29.93
N VAL A 447 11.87 16.85 -29.82
CA VAL A 447 13.19 16.69 -29.18
C VAL A 447 13.08 16.53 -27.65
N HIS A 448 11.95 16.94 -27.07
CA HIS A 448 11.64 16.80 -25.64
C HIS A 448 11.21 15.37 -25.28
N ASP A 449 10.91 14.52 -26.26
CA ASP A 449 10.55 13.13 -26.01
C ASP A 449 11.79 12.28 -25.75
N TYR A 450 11.80 11.56 -24.63
CA TYR A 450 12.86 10.61 -24.29
C TYR A 450 12.89 9.46 -25.29
N TYR A 451 14.07 9.18 -25.87
CA TYR A 451 14.22 8.23 -26.97
C TYR A 451 15.36 7.23 -26.77
N THR A 452 15.03 5.95 -26.90
CA THR A 452 15.98 4.83 -27.02
C THR A 452 15.42 3.75 -27.95
N PRO A 453 16.21 3.17 -28.88
CA PRO A 453 15.80 1.98 -29.62
C PRO A 453 16.06 0.71 -28.78
N LYS A 454 15.40 -0.40 -29.13
CA LYS A 454 15.76 -1.70 -28.55
C LYS A 454 17.20 -2.07 -28.89
N PRO A 455 17.98 -2.59 -27.93
CA PRO A 455 19.41 -2.82 -28.13
C PRO A 455 19.73 -3.86 -29.20
N TYR A 456 18.86 -4.85 -29.47
CA TYR A 456 19.18 -5.96 -30.39
C TYR A 456 18.39 -5.95 -31.70
N PHE A 457 17.79 -4.81 -32.07
CA PHE A 457 16.90 -4.74 -33.24
C PHE A 457 17.52 -3.86 -34.32
N TRP A 458 17.70 -4.42 -35.50
CA TRP A 458 18.42 -3.82 -36.62
C TRP A 458 17.54 -3.66 -37.87
N PRO A 459 17.84 -2.71 -38.77
CA PRO A 459 17.17 -2.60 -40.06
C PRO A 459 17.14 -3.94 -40.80
N ASN A 460 15.98 -4.30 -41.34
CA ASN A 460 15.80 -5.56 -42.05
C ASN A 460 16.33 -5.47 -43.48
N PRO A 461 17.44 -6.16 -43.83
CA PRO A 461 18.05 -6.08 -45.15
C PRO A 461 17.16 -6.66 -46.25
N ASN A 462 16.14 -7.45 -45.90
CA ASN A 462 15.22 -8.08 -46.86
C ASN A 462 14.04 -7.18 -47.23
N THR A 463 14.04 -5.91 -46.82
CA THR A 463 12.94 -4.96 -47.08
C THR A 463 13.48 -3.64 -47.62
N ARG A 464 12.75 -3.01 -48.55
CA ARG A 464 13.21 -1.79 -49.22
C ARG A 464 13.45 -0.61 -48.27
N ASN A 465 12.71 -0.55 -47.18
CA ASN A 465 12.78 0.52 -46.18
C ASN A 465 13.44 0.09 -44.86
N GLY A 466 13.94 -1.15 -44.76
CA GLY A 466 14.56 -1.67 -43.55
C GLY A 466 13.58 -2.01 -42.42
N LEU A 467 12.27 -2.04 -42.66
CA LEU A 467 11.23 -2.24 -41.64
C LEU A 467 10.38 -3.51 -41.90
N PRO A 468 9.86 -4.17 -40.85
CA PRO A 468 10.16 -3.92 -39.44
C PRO A 468 11.59 -4.36 -39.11
N TYR A 469 12.21 -3.72 -38.12
CA TYR A 469 13.53 -4.14 -37.66
C TYR A 469 13.50 -5.60 -37.21
N ILE A 470 14.59 -6.33 -37.41
CA ILE A 470 14.72 -7.73 -37.03
C ILE A 470 15.65 -7.86 -35.82
N ARG A 471 15.37 -8.85 -34.96
CA ARG A 471 16.23 -9.13 -33.80
C ARG A 471 17.51 -9.84 -34.27
N LEU A 472 18.66 -9.26 -33.98
CA LEU A 472 19.97 -9.91 -34.07
C LEU A 472 20.51 -10.08 -32.66
N ASP A 473 20.30 -11.26 -32.09
CA ASP A 473 20.65 -11.50 -30.70
C ASP A 473 22.16 -11.44 -30.46
N GLY A 474 22.57 -10.93 -29.31
CA GLY A 474 23.99 -10.66 -29.00
C GLY A 474 24.61 -9.46 -29.72
N GLN A 475 24.01 -8.97 -30.81
CA GLN A 475 24.52 -7.83 -31.58
C GLN A 475 23.82 -6.54 -31.18
N ARG A 476 24.46 -5.71 -30.35
CA ARG A 476 23.87 -4.44 -29.91
C ARG A 476 23.96 -3.35 -30.96
N VAL A 477 22.87 -2.61 -31.15
CA VAL A 477 22.83 -1.34 -31.88
C VAL A 477 23.80 -0.35 -31.20
N PRO A 478 24.78 0.21 -31.93
CA PRO A 478 25.71 1.20 -31.38
C PRO A 478 24.96 2.36 -30.74
N GLY A 479 25.36 2.74 -29.53
CA GLY A 479 24.73 3.78 -28.74
C GLY A 479 23.69 3.29 -27.73
N THR A 480 23.29 2.02 -27.77
CA THR A 480 22.30 1.47 -26.83
C THR A 480 22.92 0.93 -25.53
N GLU A 481 24.24 0.77 -25.51
CA GLU A 481 24.99 0.45 -24.30
C GLU A 481 25.36 1.72 -23.54
N LEU A 482 25.25 1.66 -22.21
CA LEU A 482 25.54 2.82 -21.38
C LEU A 482 27.02 3.20 -21.54
N TYR A 483 27.23 4.45 -21.93
CA TYR A 483 28.53 5.10 -22.04
C TYR A 483 29.43 4.53 -23.14
N ASP A 484 28.85 3.80 -24.09
CA ASP A 484 29.55 3.47 -25.33
C ASP A 484 29.85 4.74 -26.15
N LYS A 485 30.76 4.63 -27.13
CA LYS A 485 31.22 5.75 -27.96
C LYS A 485 30.09 6.50 -28.69
N GLU A 486 28.99 5.82 -28.99
CA GLU A 486 27.85 6.33 -29.74
C GLU A 486 26.61 6.56 -28.87
N SER A 487 26.74 6.40 -27.54
CA SER A 487 25.61 6.47 -26.60
C SER A 487 24.94 7.83 -26.53
N ASP A 488 25.67 8.88 -26.94
CA ASP A 488 25.13 10.21 -27.16
C ASP A 488 24.10 10.30 -28.30
N LYS A 489 23.90 9.24 -29.09
CA LYS A 489 22.79 9.16 -30.06
C LYS A 489 21.42 9.15 -29.39
N PHE A 490 21.32 8.63 -28.17
CA PHE A 490 20.06 8.37 -27.48
C PHE A 490 20.07 8.91 -26.04
N ASP A 491 18.97 8.79 -25.31
CA ASP A 491 18.83 9.45 -24.00
C ASP A 491 19.27 8.62 -22.79
N ARG A 492 19.49 7.30 -22.95
CA ARG A 492 19.77 6.38 -21.84
C ARG A 492 20.99 6.77 -21.01
N THR A 493 22.12 7.02 -21.67
CA THR A 493 23.36 7.44 -21.01
C THR A 493 23.22 8.81 -20.35
N ARG A 494 22.49 9.72 -20.98
CA ARG A 494 22.24 11.05 -20.41
C ARG A 494 21.40 10.96 -19.16
N LEU A 495 20.39 10.11 -19.14
CA LEU A 495 19.56 9.86 -17.97
C LEU A 495 20.38 9.25 -16.82
N ALA A 496 21.15 8.21 -17.10
CA ALA A 496 22.03 7.59 -16.10
C ALA A 496 23.04 8.59 -15.52
N ALA A 497 23.71 9.37 -16.39
CA ALA A 497 24.64 10.42 -15.97
C ALA A 497 23.94 11.51 -15.14
N MET A 498 22.73 11.94 -15.55
CA MET A 498 21.94 12.92 -14.81
C MET A 498 21.63 12.44 -13.39
N TYR A 499 21.19 11.19 -13.23
CA TYR A 499 20.93 10.61 -11.92
C TYR A 499 22.20 10.48 -11.08
N GLY A 500 23.25 9.83 -11.61
CA GLY A 500 24.48 9.54 -10.87
C GLY A 500 25.20 10.79 -10.42
N ASN A 501 25.47 11.73 -11.34
CA ASN A 501 26.20 12.95 -11.01
C ASN A 501 25.41 13.89 -10.10
N THR A 502 24.10 14.03 -10.32
CA THR A 502 23.25 14.85 -9.43
C THR A 502 23.21 14.24 -8.03
N THR A 503 23.25 12.90 -7.91
CA THR A 503 23.34 12.21 -6.62
C THR A 503 24.67 12.49 -5.93
N CYS A 504 25.81 12.42 -6.63
CA CYS A 504 27.11 12.82 -6.07
C CYS A 504 27.08 14.26 -5.55
N LEU A 505 26.57 15.20 -6.36
CA LEU A 505 26.48 16.61 -5.99
C LEU A 505 25.58 16.84 -4.76
N GLY A 506 24.41 16.19 -4.72
CA GLY A 506 23.47 16.34 -3.60
C GLY A 506 23.99 15.78 -2.29
N LEU A 507 24.57 14.57 -2.31
CA LEU A 507 25.19 13.97 -1.13
C LEU A 507 26.43 14.77 -0.69
N ALA A 508 27.27 15.22 -1.62
CA ALA A 508 28.43 16.04 -1.27
C ALA A 508 28.01 17.36 -0.63
N HIS A 509 26.96 18.02 -1.15
CA HIS A 509 26.37 19.18 -0.49
C HIS A 509 25.89 18.85 0.93
N TYR A 510 25.18 17.73 1.11
CA TYR A 510 24.68 17.32 2.43
C TYR A 510 25.80 17.13 3.46
N PHE A 511 26.91 16.49 3.06
CA PHE A 511 28.05 16.24 3.95
C PHE A 511 28.87 17.51 4.21
N THR A 512 29.25 18.23 3.15
CA THR A 512 30.20 19.36 3.24
C THR A 512 29.55 20.68 3.62
N GLY A 513 28.27 20.89 3.27
CA GLY A 513 27.60 22.18 3.32
C GLY A 513 27.99 23.15 2.19
N GLU A 514 28.86 22.74 1.25
CA GLU A 514 29.31 23.61 0.16
C GLU A 514 28.19 23.86 -0.85
N GLN A 515 27.86 25.13 -1.09
CA GLN A 515 26.75 25.53 -1.95
C GLN A 515 27.00 25.26 -3.44
N LYS A 516 28.27 25.24 -3.87
CA LYS A 516 28.66 24.97 -5.27
C LYS A 516 28.05 23.67 -5.81
N TYR A 517 27.99 22.64 -4.96
CA TYR A 517 27.42 21.35 -5.33
C TYR A 517 25.90 21.43 -5.48
N ALA A 518 25.20 22.09 -4.55
CA ALA A 518 23.76 22.27 -4.61
C ALA A 518 23.31 23.09 -5.83
N GLN A 519 24.07 24.13 -6.19
CA GLN A 519 23.79 24.98 -7.35
C GLN A 519 23.82 24.19 -8.67
N VAL A 520 24.85 23.35 -8.87
CA VAL A 520 24.96 22.52 -10.07
C VAL A 520 23.91 21.40 -10.07
N ALA A 521 23.65 20.77 -8.92
CA ALA A 521 22.57 19.79 -8.80
C ALA A 521 21.20 20.39 -9.16
N ALA A 522 20.89 21.58 -8.64
CA ALA A 522 19.68 22.31 -8.99
C ALA A 522 19.62 22.64 -10.48
N ARG A 523 20.74 23.04 -11.09
CA ARG A 523 20.81 23.28 -12.54
C ARG A 523 20.46 22.04 -13.34
N ASN A 524 20.98 20.87 -12.97
CA ASN A 524 20.66 19.60 -13.64
C ASN A 524 19.17 19.26 -13.54
N ILE A 525 18.60 19.36 -12.34
CA ILE A 525 17.16 19.14 -12.09
C ILE A 525 16.31 20.11 -12.93
N LYS A 526 16.65 21.40 -12.94
CA LYS A 526 15.92 22.42 -13.67
C LYS A 526 15.98 22.18 -15.18
N VAL A 527 17.16 21.88 -15.73
CA VAL A 527 17.33 21.61 -17.16
C VAL A 527 16.55 20.37 -17.59
N TRP A 528 16.54 19.30 -16.81
CA TRP A 528 15.86 18.07 -17.19
C TRP A 528 14.33 18.12 -17.05
N PHE A 529 13.80 18.80 -16.03
CA PHE A 529 12.36 18.69 -15.68
C PHE A 529 11.57 20.00 -15.74
N VAL A 530 12.22 21.16 -15.67
CA VAL A 530 11.55 22.45 -15.36
C VAL A 530 11.65 23.45 -16.50
N ASN A 531 12.84 23.59 -17.09
CA ASN A 531 13.12 24.59 -18.12
C ASN A 531 12.41 24.22 -19.42
N GLU A 532 11.49 25.06 -19.88
CA GLU A 532 10.63 24.77 -21.04
C GLU A 532 11.42 24.37 -22.29
N ASN A 533 12.56 25.03 -22.55
CA ASN A 533 13.37 24.78 -23.73
C ASN A 533 14.23 23.50 -23.66
N THR A 534 14.30 22.83 -22.51
CA THR A 534 15.19 21.66 -22.31
C THR A 534 14.54 20.48 -21.61
N LYS A 535 13.34 20.65 -21.03
CA LYS A 535 12.70 19.62 -20.21
C LYS A 535 12.37 18.37 -21.01
N MET A 536 12.40 17.22 -20.37
CA MET A 536 11.81 16.00 -20.91
C MET A 536 10.27 16.08 -20.80
N ASN A 537 9.54 15.55 -21.78
CA ASN A 537 8.09 15.35 -21.66
C ASN A 537 7.80 14.23 -20.63
N PRO A 538 6.74 14.32 -19.80
CA PRO A 538 6.49 13.40 -18.69
C PRO A 538 5.92 12.03 -19.14
N HIS A 539 6.63 11.33 -20.04
CA HIS A 539 6.29 9.99 -20.51
C HIS A 539 7.49 9.25 -21.12
N SER A 540 7.42 7.93 -21.18
CA SER A 540 8.43 7.04 -21.77
C SER A 540 8.01 6.41 -23.11
N LYS A 541 7.07 7.05 -23.83
CA LYS A 541 6.45 6.54 -25.07
C LYS A 541 7.43 6.02 -26.13
N TYR A 542 8.67 6.53 -26.14
CA TYR A 542 9.69 6.24 -27.15
C TYR A 542 10.93 5.57 -26.54
N ALA A 543 10.81 4.96 -25.36
CA ALA A 543 11.84 4.12 -24.76
C ALA A 543 11.75 2.68 -25.31
N GLN A 544 12.89 2.11 -25.71
CA GLN A 544 13.02 0.76 -26.28
C GLN A 544 12.08 0.50 -27.47
N ILE A 545 12.15 1.36 -28.48
CA ILE A 545 11.35 1.22 -29.71
C ILE A 545 11.83 0.01 -30.53
N HIS A 546 10.86 -0.72 -31.07
CA HIS A 546 11.04 -1.64 -32.19
C HIS A 546 10.52 -0.96 -33.45
N TRP A 547 11.44 -0.47 -34.29
CA TRP A 547 11.06 0.26 -35.51
C TRP A 547 10.26 -0.62 -36.48
N GLY A 548 9.17 -0.07 -37.02
CA GLY A 548 8.23 -0.74 -37.90
C GLY A 548 7.17 -1.58 -37.19
N GLU A 549 7.21 -1.65 -35.87
CA GLU A 549 6.25 -2.36 -35.02
C GLU A 549 5.56 -1.41 -34.03
N ASN A 550 4.40 -1.82 -33.50
CA ASN A 550 3.69 -1.08 -32.45
C ASN A 550 3.49 0.43 -32.75
N HIS A 551 3.27 0.79 -34.02
CA HIS A 551 3.21 2.18 -34.48
C HIS A 551 4.42 3.05 -34.09
N ASN A 552 5.61 2.43 -34.01
CA ASN A 552 6.85 3.03 -33.50
C ASN A 552 6.71 3.61 -32.08
N LEU A 553 5.91 2.97 -31.24
CA LEU A 553 5.87 3.24 -29.81
C LEU A 553 6.74 2.22 -29.07
N GLY A 554 7.34 2.69 -27.98
CA GLY A 554 8.15 1.90 -27.08
C GLY A 554 7.37 0.76 -26.42
N GLU A 555 8.09 -0.29 -26.07
CA GLU A 555 7.55 -1.43 -25.35
C GLU A 555 7.44 -1.16 -23.87
N SER A 556 6.63 -1.99 -23.19
CA SER A 556 6.45 -1.92 -21.73
C SER A 556 7.79 -1.90 -20.99
N THR A 557 8.74 -2.72 -21.45
CA THR A 557 10.08 -2.87 -20.86
C THR A 557 10.91 -1.60 -20.84
N GLY A 558 10.59 -0.60 -21.67
CA GLY A 558 11.30 0.68 -21.69
C GLY A 558 11.10 1.52 -20.42
N VAL A 559 10.04 1.25 -19.64
CA VAL A 559 9.77 1.94 -18.37
C VAL A 559 10.88 1.71 -17.36
N ILE A 560 11.54 0.54 -17.37
CA ILE A 560 12.62 0.19 -16.43
C ILE A 560 13.82 1.13 -16.48
N GLU A 561 14.02 1.89 -17.57
CA GLU A 561 15.13 2.85 -17.69
C GLU A 561 15.02 4.00 -16.67
N PHE A 562 13.84 4.19 -16.10
CA PHE A 562 13.55 5.21 -15.10
C PHE A 562 13.60 4.70 -13.64
N LYS A 563 13.94 3.41 -13.43
CA LYS A 563 13.92 2.72 -12.13
C LYS A 563 14.62 3.50 -11.00
N ASP A 564 15.66 4.26 -11.33
CA ASP A 564 16.54 4.96 -10.40
C ASP A 564 15.94 6.27 -9.81
N PHE A 565 14.69 6.58 -10.13
CA PHE A 565 13.95 7.66 -9.48
C PHE A 565 13.95 7.54 -7.94
N TYR A 566 14.03 6.33 -7.38
CA TYR A 566 13.88 6.13 -5.93
C TYR A 566 14.92 6.88 -5.09
N PHE A 567 16.20 6.84 -5.45
CA PHE A 567 17.24 7.59 -4.73
C PHE A 567 17.38 9.01 -5.27
N PHE A 568 17.16 9.22 -6.57
CA PHE A 568 17.22 10.57 -7.15
C PHE A 568 16.21 11.53 -6.51
N LEU A 569 15.00 11.08 -6.20
CA LEU A 569 13.97 11.94 -5.60
C LEU A 569 14.33 12.40 -4.17
N ASP A 570 15.14 11.65 -3.43
CA ASP A 570 15.68 12.12 -2.15
C ASP A 570 16.71 13.24 -2.36
N ILE A 571 17.52 13.14 -3.41
CA ILE A 571 18.42 14.21 -3.80
C ILE A 571 17.64 15.47 -4.17
N VAL A 572 16.54 15.35 -4.91
CA VAL A 572 15.66 16.50 -5.19
C VAL A 572 15.13 17.13 -3.90
N ARG A 573 14.77 16.32 -2.88
CA ARG A 573 14.38 16.84 -1.56
C ARG A 573 15.54 17.55 -0.85
N MET A 574 16.75 17.00 -0.90
CA MET A 574 17.96 17.65 -0.34
C MET A 574 18.20 19.02 -0.99
N ILE A 575 18.18 19.10 -2.32
CA ILE A 575 18.41 20.34 -3.07
C ILE A 575 17.28 21.36 -2.88
N LYS A 576 16.03 20.88 -2.72
CA LYS A 576 14.93 21.77 -2.33
C LYS A 576 15.19 22.43 -0.97
N ARG A 577 15.72 21.68 0.00
CA ARG A 577 16.05 22.19 1.34
C ARG A 577 17.26 23.14 1.36
N SER A 578 18.15 23.06 0.37
CA SER A 578 19.27 24.00 0.23
C SER A 578 18.84 25.40 -0.20
N GLY A 579 17.62 25.57 -0.71
CA GLY A 579 17.09 26.84 -1.22
C GLY A 579 17.35 27.10 -2.71
N GLU A 580 18.07 26.21 -3.39
CA GLU A 580 18.47 26.37 -4.81
C GLU A 580 17.33 26.11 -5.82
N LEU A 581 16.24 25.48 -5.36
CA LEU A 581 15.00 25.30 -6.10
C LEU A 581 13.93 26.24 -5.55
N LYS A 582 13.44 27.16 -6.39
CA LYS A 582 12.37 28.07 -6.01
C LYS A 582 11.06 27.28 -5.81
N LYS A 583 10.10 27.90 -5.11
CA LYS A 583 8.74 27.33 -4.97
C LYS A 583 8.10 27.01 -6.33
N SER A 584 8.31 27.88 -7.33
CA SER A 584 7.86 27.65 -8.71
C SER A 584 8.47 26.39 -9.33
N ASP A 585 9.77 26.15 -9.12
CA ASP A 585 10.48 24.98 -9.64
C ASP A 585 9.94 23.71 -8.97
N SER A 586 9.75 23.76 -7.65
CA SER A 586 9.15 22.67 -6.87
C SER A 586 7.73 22.32 -7.33
N SER A 587 6.91 23.34 -7.63
CA SER A 587 5.57 23.14 -8.19
C SER A 587 5.61 22.50 -9.58
N LYS A 588 6.50 22.96 -10.47
CA LYS A 588 6.68 22.38 -11.81
C LYS A 588 7.18 20.93 -11.76
N LEU A 589 8.15 20.62 -10.89
CA LEU A 589 8.60 19.25 -10.62
C LEU A 589 7.45 18.36 -10.15
N THR A 590 6.67 18.82 -9.17
CA THR A 590 5.51 18.08 -8.67
C THR A 590 4.51 17.80 -9.78
N SER A 591 4.23 18.78 -10.64
CA SER A 591 3.33 18.62 -11.79
C SER A 591 3.87 17.62 -12.81
N TRP A 592 5.17 17.67 -13.11
CA TRP A 592 5.82 16.73 -14.02
C TRP A 592 5.67 15.29 -13.55
N PHE A 593 5.98 15.02 -12.27
CA PHE A 593 5.86 13.67 -11.70
C PHE A 593 4.41 13.21 -11.58
N LYS A 594 3.46 14.10 -11.29
CA LYS A 594 2.02 13.76 -11.35
C LYS A 594 1.58 13.35 -12.75
N ALA A 595 2.05 14.05 -13.79
CA ALA A 595 1.77 13.70 -15.18
C ALA A 595 2.41 12.35 -15.55
N TYR A 596 3.64 12.09 -15.11
CA TYR A 596 4.30 10.80 -15.35
C TYR A 596 3.61 9.64 -14.60
N ILE A 597 3.18 9.82 -13.35
CA ILE A 597 2.36 8.85 -12.61
C ILE A 597 1.06 8.56 -13.37
N ALA A 598 0.39 9.61 -13.89
CA ALA A 598 -0.83 9.44 -14.68
C ALA A 598 -0.55 8.62 -15.95
N TYR A 599 0.56 8.90 -16.65
CA TYR A 599 1.02 8.14 -17.80
C TYR A 599 1.27 6.66 -17.47
N LEU A 600 1.99 6.36 -16.38
CA LEU A 600 2.26 4.97 -15.96
C LEU A 600 0.98 4.19 -15.65
N ARG A 601 -0.05 4.86 -15.14
CA ARG A 601 -1.31 4.22 -14.73
C ARG A 601 -2.31 4.01 -15.88
N SER A 602 -2.23 4.81 -16.94
CA SER A 602 -3.23 4.81 -18.02
C SER A 602 -2.70 4.35 -19.37
N SER A 603 -1.39 4.48 -19.63
CA SER A 603 -0.80 4.08 -20.91
C SER A 603 -0.68 2.56 -21.03
N LYS A 604 -0.77 2.04 -22.26
CA LYS A 604 -0.50 0.61 -22.54
C LYS A 604 0.89 0.19 -22.07
N GLN A 605 1.90 1.05 -22.25
CA GLN A 605 3.29 0.81 -21.83
C GLN A 605 3.39 0.67 -20.31
N GLY A 606 2.83 1.62 -19.56
CA GLY A 606 2.87 1.58 -18.09
C GLY A 606 2.05 0.43 -17.51
N ILE A 607 0.87 0.13 -18.08
CA ILE A 607 0.04 -1.01 -17.66
C ILE A 607 0.75 -2.34 -17.93
N GLY A 608 1.43 -2.47 -19.07
CA GLY A 608 2.20 -3.66 -19.40
C GLY A 608 3.36 -3.88 -18.43
N GLU A 609 4.12 -2.83 -18.09
CA GLU A 609 5.22 -2.91 -17.12
C GLU A 609 4.71 -3.24 -15.72
N TYR A 610 3.61 -2.58 -15.31
CA TYR A 610 2.92 -2.88 -14.06
C TYR A 610 2.49 -4.35 -13.97
N GLN A 611 2.24 -5.03 -15.09
CA GLN A 611 1.81 -6.44 -15.14
C GLN A 611 2.96 -7.42 -15.34
N SER A 612 4.19 -6.96 -15.57
CA SER A 612 5.33 -7.83 -15.81
C SER A 612 5.56 -8.76 -14.60
N PRO A 613 5.75 -10.08 -14.82
CA PRO A 613 5.89 -11.05 -13.74
C PRO A 613 7.33 -11.20 -13.23
N ASN A 614 8.30 -10.53 -13.85
CA ASN A 614 9.74 -10.61 -13.56
C ASN A 614 10.28 -9.28 -12.97
N ASN A 615 11.59 -9.05 -13.07
CA ASN A 615 12.30 -7.85 -12.64
C ASN A 615 11.61 -6.53 -13.01
N HIS A 616 11.04 -6.44 -14.22
CA HIS A 616 10.33 -5.25 -14.69
C HIS A 616 9.19 -4.85 -13.76
N GLY A 617 8.42 -5.82 -13.29
CA GLY A 617 7.34 -5.57 -12.35
C GLY A 617 7.85 -4.99 -11.03
N VAL A 618 8.90 -5.60 -10.47
CA VAL A 618 9.48 -5.17 -9.19
C VAL A 618 10.00 -3.74 -9.29
N TYR A 619 10.71 -3.40 -10.37
CA TYR A 619 11.23 -2.05 -10.57
C TYR A 619 10.14 -1.03 -10.92
N PHE A 620 9.02 -1.44 -11.53
CA PHE A 620 7.82 -0.61 -11.60
C PHE A 620 7.32 -0.25 -10.19
N ASP A 621 7.23 -1.24 -9.29
CA ASP A 621 6.74 -1.01 -7.93
C ASP A 621 7.71 -0.10 -7.13
N VAL A 622 9.04 -0.28 -7.29
CA VAL A 622 10.07 0.60 -6.70
C VAL A 622 9.89 2.05 -7.17
N GLN A 623 9.82 2.24 -8.49
CA GLN A 623 9.67 3.56 -9.10
C GLN A 623 8.36 4.23 -8.69
N MET A 624 7.23 3.52 -8.82
CA MET A 624 5.92 4.07 -8.51
C MET A 624 5.81 4.44 -7.03
N SER A 625 6.37 3.63 -6.12
CA SER A 625 6.41 3.95 -4.69
C SER A 625 7.15 5.26 -4.41
N ALA A 626 8.34 5.44 -5.00
CA ALA A 626 9.10 6.67 -4.83
C ALA A 626 8.41 7.90 -5.42
N LEU A 627 7.78 7.76 -6.59
CA LEU A 627 7.01 8.81 -7.25
C LEU A 627 5.81 9.25 -6.40
N LEU A 628 5.01 8.30 -5.89
CA LEU A 628 3.85 8.56 -5.05
C LEU A 628 4.25 9.25 -3.73
N ALA A 629 5.35 8.80 -3.12
CA ALA A 629 5.93 9.46 -1.95
C ALA A 629 6.32 10.91 -2.25
N PHE A 630 6.96 11.17 -3.39
CA PHE A 630 7.43 12.51 -3.78
C PHE A 630 6.29 13.50 -4.03
N VAL A 631 5.24 13.08 -4.73
CA VAL A 631 4.08 13.96 -4.99
C VAL A 631 3.14 14.10 -3.79
N GLY A 632 3.38 13.33 -2.72
CA GLY A 632 2.59 13.35 -1.49
C GLY A 632 1.27 12.58 -1.57
N ASP A 633 1.16 11.60 -2.46
CA ASP A 633 -0.02 10.75 -2.61
C ASP A 633 0.06 9.51 -1.71
N ILE A 634 0.02 9.77 -0.40
CA ILE A 634 0.25 8.78 0.65
C ILE A 634 -0.77 7.63 0.62
N PRO A 635 -2.08 7.89 0.46
CA PRO A 635 -3.07 6.82 0.30
C PRO A 635 -2.74 5.84 -0.82
N ARG A 636 -2.37 6.34 -2.00
CA ARG A 636 -2.03 5.48 -3.14
C ARG A 636 -0.71 4.76 -2.93
N LEU A 637 0.29 5.41 -2.32
CA LEU A 637 1.56 4.77 -1.95
C LEU A 637 1.31 3.54 -1.08
N ILE A 638 0.58 3.72 0.02
CA ILE A 638 0.27 2.66 0.99
C ILE A 638 -0.44 1.49 0.30
N ASN A 639 -1.47 1.78 -0.50
CA ASN A 639 -2.20 0.74 -1.22
C ASN A 639 -1.30 0.03 -2.25
N HIS A 640 -0.45 0.77 -2.95
CA HIS A 640 0.44 0.21 -3.97
C HIS A 640 1.46 -0.77 -3.38
N VAL A 641 2.17 -0.39 -2.31
CA VAL A 641 3.13 -1.29 -1.66
C VAL A 641 2.43 -2.48 -0.96
N ASP A 642 1.22 -2.27 -0.43
CA ASP A 642 0.42 -3.33 0.17
C ASP A 642 0.04 -4.40 -0.86
N VAL A 643 -0.36 -3.98 -2.07
CA VAL A 643 -0.69 -4.84 -3.20
C VAL A 643 0.54 -5.48 -3.85
N ALA A 644 1.72 -4.85 -3.78
CA ALA A 644 2.97 -5.45 -4.26
C ALA A 644 3.35 -6.74 -3.48
N ARG A 645 2.81 -6.93 -2.27
CA ARG A 645 2.97 -8.19 -1.52
C ARG A 645 2.37 -9.40 -2.22
N GLY A 646 1.31 -9.25 -3.03
CA GLY A 646 0.78 -10.34 -3.85
C GLY A 646 1.77 -10.81 -4.92
N ARG A 647 2.49 -9.86 -5.54
CA ARG A 647 3.60 -10.17 -6.45
C ARG A 647 4.76 -10.85 -5.73
N LEU A 648 5.11 -10.39 -4.53
CA LEU A 648 6.15 -10.99 -3.70
C LEU A 648 5.89 -12.49 -3.47
N LEU A 649 4.66 -12.87 -3.16
CA LEU A 649 4.26 -14.28 -2.99
C LEU A 649 4.28 -15.09 -4.28
N SER A 650 4.22 -14.45 -5.44
CA SER A 650 4.10 -15.13 -6.74
C SER A 650 5.43 -15.27 -7.49
N GLN A 651 6.45 -14.48 -7.15
CA GLN A 651 7.71 -14.44 -7.89
C GLN A 651 8.76 -15.44 -7.42
N PHE A 652 8.72 -15.85 -6.15
CA PHE A 652 9.69 -16.78 -5.58
C PHE A 652 9.15 -18.21 -5.58
N ALA A 653 9.98 -19.16 -5.97
CA ALA A 653 9.73 -20.57 -5.74
C ALA A 653 9.97 -20.95 -4.26
N ASP A 654 9.60 -22.19 -3.90
CA ASP A 654 9.76 -22.69 -2.52
C ASP A 654 11.23 -22.83 -2.11
N ASP A 655 12.15 -23.03 -3.07
CA ASP A 655 13.60 -23.05 -2.83
C ASP A 655 14.23 -21.65 -2.71
N GLY A 656 13.46 -20.59 -2.98
CA GLY A 656 13.93 -19.20 -2.98
C GLY A 656 14.46 -18.70 -4.33
N SER A 657 14.50 -19.54 -5.36
CA SER A 657 14.82 -19.08 -6.72
C SER A 657 13.73 -18.17 -7.29
N LEU A 658 14.05 -17.42 -8.35
CA LEU A 658 13.11 -16.58 -9.10
C LEU A 658 12.88 -17.19 -10.50
N PRO A 659 11.83 -18.01 -10.72
CA PRO A 659 11.69 -18.82 -11.93
C PRO A 659 11.74 -18.02 -13.25
N HIS A 660 11.17 -16.81 -13.27
CA HIS A 660 11.21 -15.95 -14.47
C HIS A 660 12.60 -15.37 -14.79
N GLU A 661 13.51 -15.33 -13.81
CA GLU A 661 14.89 -14.90 -14.01
C GLU A 661 15.81 -16.09 -14.33
N MET A 662 15.48 -17.27 -13.80
CA MET A 662 16.23 -18.50 -14.01
C MET A 662 16.15 -19.04 -15.45
N ILE A 663 15.21 -18.57 -16.27
CA ILE A 663 15.11 -18.91 -17.71
C ILE A 663 15.97 -18.02 -18.62
N ARG A 664 16.66 -17.02 -18.07
CA ARG A 664 17.46 -16.05 -18.84
C ARG A 664 18.85 -16.61 -19.12
N GLU A 665 19.55 -16.08 -20.12
CA GLU A 665 20.96 -16.44 -20.35
C GLU A 665 21.84 -16.02 -19.17
N THR A 666 21.73 -14.76 -18.74
CA THR A 666 22.44 -14.19 -17.59
C THR A 666 21.64 -14.37 -16.29
N GLN A 667 21.32 -15.62 -15.93
CA GLN A 667 20.45 -15.98 -14.80
C GLN A 667 20.85 -15.28 -13.49
N LEU A 668 22.13 -15.38 -13.12
CA LEU A 668 22.61 -14.85 -11.85
C LEU A 668 22.48 -13.31 -11.82
N HIS A 669 22.76 -12.61 -12.92
CA HIS A 669 22.56 -11.17 -13.02
C HIS A 669 21.11 -10.78 -12.68
N TYR A 670 20.14 -11.43 -13.32
CA TYR A 670 18.72 -11.12 -13.12
C TYR A 670 18.24 -11.56 -11.74
N MET A 671 18.72 -12.67 -11.20
CA MET A 671 18.44 -13.06 -9.81
C MET A 671 18.87 -11.95 -8.83
N MET A 672 20.12 -11.49 -8.94
CA MET A 672 20.65 -10.40 -8.11
C MET A 672 19.88 -9.08 -8.31
N PHE A 673 19.60 -8.75 -9.57
CA PHE A 673 18.95 -7.51 -9.95
C PHE A 673 17.52 -7.44 -9.42
N THR A 674 16.74 -8.52 -9.57
CA THR A 674 15.38 -8.61 -9.03
C THR A 674 15.36 -8.62 -7.52
N LEU A 675 16.26 -9.38 -6.87
CA LEU A 675 16.33 -9.44 -5.42
C LEU A 675 16.74 -8.08 -4.82
N SER A 676 17.66 -7.35 -5.47
CA SER A 676 17.99 -5.96 -5.10
C SER A 676 16.79 -5.01 -5.24
N GLY A 677 15.98 -5.17 -6.29
CA GLY A 677 14.73 -4.44 -6.46
C GLY A 677 13.74 -4.71 -5.33
N TRP A 678 13.57 -5.97 -4.94
CA TRP A 678 12.70 -6.34 -3.83
C TRP A 678 13.14 -5.77 -2.49
N TYR A 679 14.43 -5.84 -2.21
CA TYR A 679 15.02 -5.29 -0.99
C TYR A 679 14.90 -3.78 -0.94
N THR A 680 15.05 -3.12 -2.08
CA THR A 680 14.79 -1.68 -2.22
C THR A 680 13.31 -1.39 -1.94
N LEU A 681 12.37 -2.11 -2.56
CA LEU A 681 10.94 -1.91 -2.33
C LEU A 681 10.55 -2.15 -0.86
N ALA A 682 11.08 -3.21 -0.23
CA ALA A 682 10.84 -3.51 1.17
C ALA A 682 11.33 -2.39 2.10
N ARG A 683 12.50 -1.80 1.81
CA ARG A 683 13.00 -0.61 2.53
C ARG A 683 12.11 0.61 2.33
N LEU A 684 11.67 0.88 1.10
CA LEU A 684 10.72 1.96 0.82
C LEU A 684 9.40 1.76 1.58
N ALA A 685 8.91 0.53 1.66
CA ALA A 685 7.67 0.17 2.35
C ALA A 685 7.76 0.34 3.88
N LEU A 686 8.94 0.10 4.49
CA LEU A 686 9.15 0.32 5.92
C LEU A 686 8.93 1.79 6.35
N ASN A 687 9.26 2.76 5.49
CA ASN A 687 9.01 4.19 5.76
C ASN A 687 7.52 4.52 5.95
N VAL A 688 6.64 3.69 5.36
CA VAL A 688 5.18 3.77 5.52
C VAL A 688 4.63 2.64 6.36
N GLY A 689 5.46 2.06 7.24
CA GLY A 689 5.05 1.10 8.27
C GLY A 689 4.65 -0.28 7.76
N ILE A 690 5.02 -0.65 6.52
CA ILE A 690 4.74 -1.96 5.94
C ILE A 690 6.02 -2.78 5.90
N ASP A 691 6.06 -3.84 6.70
CA ASP A 691 7.17 -4.79 6.72
C ASP A 691 6.96 -5.87 5.65
N MET A 692 7.75 -5.80 4.57
CA MET A 692 7.79 -6.82 3.53
C MET A 692 8.86 -7.89 3.77
N PHE A 693 9.82 -7.65 4.67
CA PHE A 693 10.88 -8.61 4.99
C PHE A 693 10.33 -9.78 5.80
N GLN A 694 9.40 -9.53 6.72
CA GLN A 694 8.77 -10.57 7.53
C GLN A 694 7.47 -11.11 6.93
N PHE A 695 7.01 -10.52 5.82
CA PHE A 695 5.76 -10.91 5.19
C PHE A 695 5.85 -12.30 4.54
N LYS A 696 4.84 -13.15 4.80
CA LYS A 696 4.72 -14.49 4.26
C LYS A 696 3.25 -14.94 4.23
N ARG A 697 2.94 -15.97 3.44
CA ARG A 697 1.64 -16.65 3.53
C ARG A 697 1.49 -17.29 4.91
N SER A 698 0.26 -17.45 5.39
CA SER A 698 0.02 -18.17 6.65
C SER A 698 0.52 -19.61 6.64
N THR A 699 0.64 -20.23 5.46
CA THR A 699 1.16 -21.59 5.26
C THR A 699 2.68 -21.66 5.14
N ASP A 700 3.36 -20.54 4.94
CA ASP A 700 4.81 -20.51 4.73
C ASP A 700 5.54 -20.49 6.08
N THR A 701 6.59 -21.31 6.21
CA THR A 701 7.45 -21.31 7.40
C THR A 701 8.37 -20.09 7.43
N THR A 702 8.84 -19.62 6.27
CA THR A 702 9.80 -18.51 6.13
C THR A 702 9.33 -17.46 5.12
N PRO A 703 9.74 -16.18 5.24
CA PRO A 703 9.43 -15.15 4.24
C PRO A 703 10.07 -15.39 2.86
N PRO A 704 9.44 -15.01 1.74
CA PRO A 704 10.03 -15.14 0.41
C PRO A 704 11.38 -14.41 0.26
N LEU A 705 11.54 -13.23 0.86
CA LEU A 705 12.80 -12.48 0.82
C LEU A 705 13.94 -13.14 1.62
N TYR A 706 13.60 -13.90 2.67
CA TYR A 706 14.54 -14.75 3.39
C TYR A 706 14.98 -15.93 2.52
N ARG A 707 14.03 -16.60 1.86
CA ARG A 707 14.33 -17.71 0.94
C ARG A 707 15.21 -17.23 -0.22
N GLY A 708 14.88 -16.09 -0.82
CA GLY A 708 15.66 -15.47 -1.88
C GLY A 708 17.11 -15.17 -1.47
N ALA A 709 17.31 -14.63 -0.26
CA ALA A 709 18.66 -14.42 0.26
C ALA A 709 19.41 -15.73 0.50
N THR A 710 18.76 -16.71 1.14
CA THR A 710 19.34 -18.03 1.40
C THR A 710 19.76 -18.74 0.11
N PHE A 711 18.95 -18.60 -0.95
CA PHE A 711 19.27 -19.12 -2.28
C PHE A 711 20.46 -18.37 -2.91
N ALA A 712 20.49 -17.04 -2.83
CA ALA A 712 21.49 -16.24 -3.56
C ALA A 712 22.88 -16.19 -2.89
N ILE A 713 22.96 -16.25 -1.55
CA ILE A 713 24.20 -16.09 -0.78
C ILE A 713 25.31 -17.11 -1.14
N PRO A 714 25.03 -18.42 -1.32
CA PRO A 714 26.06 -19.42 -1.66
C PRO A 714 26.85 -19.12 -2.94
N TYR A 715 26.26 -18.34 -3.87
CA TYR A 715 26.86 -18.00 -5.16
C TYR A 715 27.77 -16.77 -5.13
N PHE A 716 28.10 -16.27 -3.94
CA PHE A 716 29.06 -15.19 -3.78
C PHE A 716 30.49 -15.65 -4.13
N ASN A 717 30.91 -16.81 -3.63
CA ASN A 717 32.26 -17.35 -3.74
C ASN A 717 32.39 -18.52 -4.73
N SER A 718 31.27 -19.09 -5.17
CA SER A 718 31.24 -20.21 -6.09
C SER A 718 31.01 -19.75 -7.53
N THR A 719 31.54 -20.50 -8.50
CA THR A 719 31.22 -20.28 -9.90
C THR A 719 29.81 -20.78 -10.18
N TRP A 720 28.93 -19.87 -10.62
CA TRP A 720 27.64 -20.22 -11.16
C TRP A 720 27.84 -21.08 -12.43
N LYS A 721 27.10 -22.19 -12.55
CA LYS A 721 27.33 -23.19 -13.62
C LYS A 721 26.85 -22.76 -15.01
N HIS A 722 26.02 -21.73 -15.11
CA HIS A 722 25.48 -21.23 -16.37
C HIS A 722 26.19 -19.96 -16.83
N ASP A 723 26.12 -19.66 -18.12
CA ASP A 723 26.80 -18.54 -18.75
C ASP A 723 26.50 -17.18 -18.08
N GLN A 724 27.56 -16.43 -17.76
CA GLN A 724 27.54 -15.11 -17.14
C GLN A 724 28.36 -14.08 -17.92
N GLU A 725 28.45 -14.17 -19.25
CA GLU A 725 29.25 -13.33 -20.17
C GLU A 725 29.31 -11.81 -19.86
N LYS A 726 28.41 -11.25 -19.04
CA LYS A 726 28.31 -9.83 -18.69
C LYS A 726 28.48 -9.49 -17.20
N ILE A 727 28.82 -10.45 -16.32
CA ILE A 727 29.08 -10.18 -14.90
C ILE A 727 30.58 -10.05 -14.67
N THR A 728 31.07 -8.81 -14.54
CA THR A 728 32.50 -8.53 -14.33
C THR A 728 32.86 -8.24 -12.87
N ASP A 729 31.88 -7.87 -12.02
CA ASP A 729 32.13 -7.53 -10.62
C ASP A 729 31.11 -8.16 -9.66
N MET A 730 31.48 -9.30 -9.06
CA MET A 730 30.66 -10.02 -8.08
C MET A 730 30.48 -9.29 -6.74
N ARG A 731 31.28 -8.25 -6.45
CA ARG A 731 31.13 -7.44 -5.24
C ARG A 731 29.77 -6.72 -5.18
N ARG A 732 29.05 -6.63 -6.30
CA ARG A 732 27.66 -6.15 -6.36
C ARG A 732 26.67 -6.94 -5.50
N MET A 733 27.07 -8.12 -5.02
CA MET A 733 26.29 -8.91 -4.05
C MET A 733 26.40 -8.38 -2.62
N ILE A 734 27.44 -7.58 -2.31
CA ILE A 734 27.70 -7.06 -0.96
C ILE A 734 26.52 -6.25 -0.42
N PRO A 735 25.94 -5.28 -1.16
CA PRO A 735 24.77 -4.55 -0.67
C PRO A 735 23.64 -5.48 -0.26
N LEU A 736 23.32 -6.46 -1.11
CA LEU A 736 22.26 -7.44 -0.87
C LEU A 736 22.54 -8.27 0.39
N TYR A 737 23.76 -8.79 0.54
CA TYR A 737 24.18 -9.53 1.74
C TYR A 737 24.02 -8.70 3.01
N TYR A 738 24.46 -7.44 3.00
CA TYR A 738 24.32 -6.54 4.14
C TYR A 738 22.86 -6.34 4.52
N TRP A 739 22.01 -6.08 3.53
CA TRP A 739 20.59 -5.93 3.79
C TRP A 739 19.95 -7.20 4.33
N ALA A 740 20.30 -8.35 3.75
CA ALA A 740 19.75 -9.62 4.17
C ALA A 740 20.16 -9.91 5.61
N SER A 741 21.44 -9.71 5.93
CA SER A 741 21.99 -9.94 7.28
C SER A 741 21.41 -8.97 8.33
N LEU A 742 21.04 -7.75 7.95
CA LEU A 742 20.37 -6.79 8.84
C LEU A 742 18.98 -7.25 9.26
N GLN A 743 18.27 -7.90 8.35
CA GLN A 743 16.88 -8.36 8.53
C GLN A 743 16.80 -9.80 9.04
N TYR A 744 17.81 -10.61 8.73
CA TYR A 744 17.88 -12.03 9.03
C TYR A 744 19.26 -12.39 9.61
N PRO A 745 19.51 -12.10 10.91
CA PRO A 745 20.82 -12.31 11.54
C PRO A 745 21.33 -13.77 11.47
N GLU A 746 20.41 -14.72 11.34
CA GLU A 746 20.67 -16.15 11.16
C GLU A 746 21.32 -16.51 9.83
N LEU A 747 21.26 -15.63 8.81
CA LEU A 747 21.92 -15.87 7.52
C LEU A 747 23.44 -16.01 7.66
N GLY A 748 24.03 -15.39 8.69
CA GLY A 748 25.45 -15.58 9.03
C GLY A 748 25.82 -16.99 9.52
N ARG A 749 24.83 -17.90 9.68
CA ARG A 749 25.00 -19.28 10.16
C ARG A 749 24.58 -20.34 9.13
N VAL A 750 24.18 -19.95 7.92
CA VAL A 750 23.70 -20.89 6.89
C VAL A 750 24.83 -21.89 6.55
N GLN A 751 24.55 -23.16 6.83
CA GLN A 751 25.49 -24.29 6.66
C GLN A 751 26.01 -24.36 5.22
N GLY A 752 27.32 -24.48 5.05
CA GLY A 752 27.95 -24.85 3.77
C GLY A 752 28.54 -23.70 2.94
N SER A 753 28.39 -22.43 3.34
CA SER A 753 29.24 -21.36 2.78
C SER A 753 30.52 -21.28 3.61
N GLU A 754 31.68 -21.59 3.00
CA GLU A 754 32.96 -21.17 3.56
C GLU A 754 32.84 -19.70 3.94
N ARG A 755 33.12 -19.39 5.22
CA ARG A 755 32.91 -18.07 5.83
C ARG A 755 33.16 -16.96 4.82
N TYR A 756 32.09 -16.32 4.38
CA TYR A 756 32.18 -15.11 3.60
C TYR A 756 33.11 -14.12 4.32
N PRO A 757 34.17 -13.58 3.70
CA PRO A 757 34.87 -12.46 4.29
C PRO A 757 33.87 -11.32 4.31
N LYS A 758 33.29 -11.00 5.48
CA LYS A 758 32.38 -9.86 5.67
C LYS A 758 33.18 -8.58 5.39
N PRO A 759 33.20 -8.04 4.16
CA PRO A 759 34.04 -6.89 3.87
C PRO A 759 33.40 -5.70 4.55
N GLY A 760 34.13 -4.85 5.25
CA GLY A 760 33.53 -3.74 5.98
C GLY A 760 32.58 -2.91 5.09
N PHE A 761 31.47 -2.47 5.68
CA PHE A 761 30.41 -1.77 4.97
C PHE A 761 30.93 -0.53 4.22
N TYR A 762 31.80 0.25 4.89
CA TYR A 762 32.48 1.41 4.30
C TYR A 762 33.77 1.07 3.53
N GLU A 763 34.33 -0.13 3.72
CA GLU A 763 35.51 -0.60 2.95
C GLU A 763 35.13 -1.06 1.54
N THR A 764 33.87 -1.43 1.36
CA THR A 764 33.34 -1.78 0.05
C THR A 764 33.16 -0.51 -0.80
N LYS A 765 33.49 -0.59 -2.08
CA LYS A 765 33.33 0.55 -3.00
C LYS A 765 31.88 1.09 -2.98
N PRO A 766 31.69 2.41 -3.00
CA PRO A 766 30.38 3.02 -2.85
C PRO A 766 29.53 3.00 -4.12
N MET A 767 30.11 2.70 -5.28
CA MET A 767 29.46 2.79 -6.59
C MET A 767 29.63 1.51 -7.40
N PHE A 768 28.54 1.08 -8.02
CA PHE A 768 28.46 -0.05 -8.96
C PHE A 768 27.90 0.42 -10.30
N TYR A 769 27.98 -0.45 -11.31
CA TYR A 769 27.47 -0.14 -12.63
C TYR A 769 25.95 0.06 -12.57
N GLU A 770 25.42 1.07 -13.26
CA GLU A 770 24.02 1.50 -13.15
C GLU A 770 23.02 0.43 -13.63
N HIS A 771 23.50 -0.51 -14.45
CA HIS A 771 22.74 -1.69 -14.87
C HIS A 771 22.53 -2.71 -13.73
N ASP A 772 23.27 -2.62 -12.63
CA ASP A 772 23.19 -3.58 -11.52
C ASP A 772 22.02 -3.32 -10.57
N GLY A 773 21.32 -2.18 -10.72
CA GLY A 773 20.16 -1.84 -9.89
C GLY A 773 20.50 -1.41 -8.46
N ILE A 774 21.76 -1.06 -8.21
CA ILE A 774 22.26 -0.62 -6.90
C ILE A 774 22.33 0.91 -6.90
N GLN A 775 21.73 1.56 -5.90
CA GLN A 775 21.84 3.01 -5.73
C GLN A 775 23.31 3.45 -5.63
N GLN A 776 23.63 4.60 -6.20
CA GLN A 776 24.95 5.20 -6.02
C GLN A 776 25.14 5.60 -4.56
N PHE A 777 26.32 5.33 -3.99
CA PHE A 777 26.60 5.48 -2.56
C PHE A 777 25.63 4.67 -1.69
N TRP A 778 25.45 3.39 -2.05
CA TRP A 778 24.63 2.43 -1.32
C TRP A 778 25.08 2.18 0.12
N ASN A 779 26.26 2.66 0.51
CA ASN A 779 26.78 2.52 1.87
C ASN A 779 26.74 3.83 2.65
N LEU A 780 25.92 4.81 2.25
CA LEU A 780 25.62 6.00 3.05
C LEU A 780 24.15 6.03 3.43
N GLY A 781 23.84 6.37 4.68
CA GLY A 781 22.49 6.67 5.12
C GLY A 781 21.60 5.46 5.32
N LEU A 782 22.16 4.30 5.68
CA LEU A 782 21.46 3.03 5.47
C LEU A 782 21.44 2.03 6.63
N THR A 783 22.34 2.13 7.60
CA THR A 783 22.33 1.24 8.77
C THR A 783 22.76 1.95 10.05
N ASP A 784 21.93 1.83 11.08
CA ASP A 784 22.27 2.21 12.47
C ASP A 784 23.04 1.11 13.21
N LYS A 785 22.96 -0.15 12.75
CA LYS A 785 23.46 -1.33 13.47
C LYS A 785 24.97 -1.55 13.33
N TYR A 786 25.66 -0.80 12.48
CA TYR A 786 27.08 -1.03 12.15
C TYR A 786 27.95 0.24 12.25
N LEU A 787 27.55 1.20 13.09
CA LEU A 787 28.33 2.38 13.39
C LEU A 787 28.67 2.41 14.88
N LEU A 788 29.69 1.64 15.26
CA LEU A 788 30.95 2.09 15.87
C LEU A 788 31.89 0.90 16.05
#